data_AF-C6E8L8-F1
#
_entry.id   AF-C6E8L8-F1
#
_cell.length_a   1.000
_cell.length_b   1.000
_cell.length_c   1.000
_cell.angle_alpha   90.00
_cell.angle_beta   90.00
_cell.angle_gamma   90.00
#
_symmetry.space_group_name_H-M   'P 1'
#
loop_
_entity.id
_entity.type
_entity.pdbx_description
1 polymer ?
#
loop_
_entity_poly.entity_id
_entity_poly.type
_entity_poly.pdbx_seq_one_letter_code
_entity_poly.pdbx_strand_id
1 'polypeptide(L)'
;MDWDQEVNAAETLLRCATIPSSEQIISAIKKVNPTRLCLPEDDRQRGYELKNRLQNLLLQHYGEAFQLIPHPCSPDVALIKHMFLSSIDACHTNLKTLSQQALDAVSDPEGSAAEAKGNKPKTSRKKIDLNHPAASPKDALKRAQQMLDGYDYAGAEKELAGMRLIVNSDLNAFSKGIRMLFEEMGAYQTAIDTLQAQPARVLQDKSIRELLALAYHGNGSLAEAGAVFDSMHPADLGKDALYAYSSLACRDGNHNFALRLVRMADEKPGFVGGLDALKIEIEKALSTEAEPLQDEAAAAFARGDLDRARTLALEALKSSKNLHKARRIVALAECLHLQAEISRLWQAVQQQTDRKARMRLLSKLQEIDSHNCGKIEEQLQAERDSERKEEITEHLAALQLALKQERWPDCFDEIMWLSCRGGADDEYQEAASLSPLLKVLYRNNRLERSSREAAKQTWLHYVEAIFLLRAGRRREALPILHQVHPFFRGCPEFRREHDEALAAEQLAASEDARRLVEESSAEGKSFSEVAELCAEMRKLLPLLHPDSRSAFAAAMDERLEELRPRMSQDVLTEQYRKARLMGNAPRALSLSGEITDPLAIEAIDAEIETMMKIEAEPLELSLSDSIEVDLRRVNSSLRFYWSTERHTCLQDDSETLILLDLKEMTAWRLKSPLFTGLLLVDYIVETHQFLFIEVEGNNNYRAVLDGDRSRFTSIFGVPAGPFKDMATSLEMLFMSETKECEYFVALSDSGVGDKIARFSINNVRNSLDTRSLASKVLGAKRVGTDSFVIVTEDELMLCSRTLALSTRVKLQVCILAVDRHNHTVYSLFEGGLMAHNLDLSSKEGFPEAISAGVFPKGALLGLNADTEIAFYRTKSEKGFFYNLRNNMLSSHVNLSSVISTAIPSAAWYYMEYDGEKASVRLKDITHSIGALLNWREVFFAGQPREEFLVPLEKLLDGVDVVQEMCDG
;
A
#
# COMPACT_ATOMS: atom_id res chain seq x y z
N MET A 1 38.35 36.28 35.92
CA MET A 1 37.76 37.62 36.12
C MET A 1 36.26 37.38 36.22
N ASP A 2 35.61 37.79 37.30
CA ASP A 2 34.20 37.49 37.52
C ASP A 2 33.35 38.46 36.69
N TRP A 3 32.81 37.99 35.57
CA TRP A 3 32.06 38.81 34.62
C TRP A 3 30.86 39.46 35.29
N ASP A 4 30.18 38.76 36.20
CA ASP A 4 29.07 39.31 36.95
C ASP A 4 29.52 40.44 37.89
N GLN A 5 30.74 40.39 38.44
CA GLN A 5 31.29 41.51 39.21
C GLN A 5 31.58 42.72 38.33
N GLU A 6 32.11 42.53 37.11
CA GLU A 6 32.37 43.63 36.18
C GLU A 6 31.07 44.19 35.59
N VAL A 7 30.04 43.36 35.37
CA VAL A 7 28.66 43.78 35.04
C VAL A 7 28.07 44.59 36.18
N ASN A 8 28.13 44.10 37.41
CA ASN A 8 27.62 44.82 38.58
C ASN A 8 28.37 46.13 38.79
N ALA A 9 29.68 46.16 38.57
CA ALA A 9 30.49 47.38 38.64
C ALA A 9 30.10 48.36 37.52
N ALA A 10 29.92 47.90 36.29
CA ALA A 10 29.47 48.70 35.16
C ALA A 10 28.04 49.23 35.35
N GLU A 11 27.11 48.41 35.85
CA GLU A 11 25.75 48.83 36.18
C GLU A 11 25.74 49.83 37.34
N THR A 12 26.59 49.65 38.35
CA THR A 12 26.75 50.61 39.45
C THR A 12 27.30 51.94 38.92
N LEU A 13 28.25 51.88 38.00
CA LEU A 13 28.85 53.04 37.35
C LEU A 13 27.83 53.79 36.48
N LEU A 14 26.95 53.08 35.77
CA LEU A 14 25.80 53.64 35.03
C LEU A 14 24.71 54.24 35.93
N ARG A 15 24.59 53.78 37.19
CA ARG A 15 23.60 54.27 38.18
C ARG A 15 24.19 55.31 39.14
N CYS A 16 25.46 55.69 39.00
CA CYS A 16 26.12 56.60 39.92
C CYS A 16 25.51 58.01 39.83
N ALA A 17 25.18 58.61 40.98
CA ALA A 17 24.60 59.96 41.03
C ALA A 17 25.60 61.06 40.59
N THR A 18 26.89 60.74 40.66
CA THR A 18 28.01 61.57 40.20
C THR A 18 28.57 60.99 38.90
N ILE A 19 28.84 61.83 37.91
CA ILE A 19 29.40 61.42 36.61
C ILE A 19 30.80 60.79 36.85
N PRO A 20 31.01 59.50 36.52
CA PRO A 20 32.32 58.83 36.65
C PRO A 20 33.35 59.41 35.68
N SER A 21 34.65 59.26 35.96
CA SER A 21 35.69 59.79 35.06
C SER A 21 35.72 59.07 33.72
N SER A 22 36.19 59.75 32.66
CA SER A 22 36.32 59.16 31.32
C SER A 22 37.19 57.89 31.31
N GLU A 23 38.26 57.84 32.11
CA GLU A 23 39.10 56.65 32.27
C GLU A 23 38.37 55.48 32.94
N GLN A 24 37.56 55.76 33.96
CA GLN A 24 36.73 54.74 34.63
C GLN A 24 35.70 54.16 33.66
N ILE A 25 35.06 55.03 32.86
CA ILE A 25 34.09 54.60 31.84
C ILE A 25 34.78 53.78 30.74
N ILE A 26 35.94 54.22 30.22
CA ILE A 26 36.69 53.48 29.19
C ILE A 26 37.18 52.12 29.70
N SER A 27 37.67 52.08 30.94
CA SER A 27 38.07 50.83 31.60
C SER A 27 36.89 49.88 31.70
N ALA A 28 35.72 50.37 32.17
CA ALA A 28 34.49 49.59 32.21
C ALA A 28 34.09 49.10 30.82
N ILE A 29 34.07 49.97 29.79
CA ILE A 29 33.79 49.60 28.39
C ILE A 29 34.70 48.45 27.94
N LYS A 30 36.00 48.53 28.19
CA LYS A 30 36.97 47.49 27.79
C LYS A 30 36.76 46.17 28.53
N LYS A 31 36.36 46.24 29.80
CA LYS A 31 36.08 45.09 30.67
C LYS A 31 34.69 44.48 30.47
N VAL A 32 33.78 45.19 29.82
CA VAL A 32 32.44 44.70 29.45
C VAL A 32 32.25 44.39 27.98
N ASN A 33 33.25 44.72 27.15
CA ASN A 33 33.19 44.51 25.71
C ASN A 33 33.11 43.01 25.39
N PRO A 34 31.99 42.52 24.82
CA PRO A 34 31.81 41.09 24.58
C PRO A 34 32.87 40.50 23.63
N THR A 35 33.41 41.31 22.72
CA THR A 35 34.51 40.96 21.80
C THR A 35 35.82 40.59 22.52
N ARG A 36 35.91 40.72 23.86
CA ARG A 36 37.06 40.29 24.67
C ARG A 36 36.72 39.25 25.74
N LEU A 37 35.43 38.94 25.92
CA LEU A 37 34.91 38.21 27.09
C LEU A 37 34.06 36.99 26.72
N CYS A 38 33.70 36.86 25.44
CA CYS A 38 33.08 35.67 24.85
C CYS A 38 31.97 35.04 25.69
N LEU A 39 31.00 35.90 25.96
CA LEU A 39 29.85 35.61 26.79
C LEU A 39 28.84 34.69 26.06
N PRO A 40 28.04 33.90 26.79
CA PRO A 40 26.85 33.22 26.26
C PRO A 40 25.95 34.17 25.45
N GLU A 41 25.17 33.68 24.49
CA GLU A 41 24.44 34.55 23.55
C GLU A 41 23.56 35.61 24.23
N ASP A 42 22.86 35.25 25.31
CA ASP A 42 22.05 36.16 26.14
C ASP A 42 22.91 37.18 26.90
N ASP A 43 24.06 36.75 27.45
CA ASP A 43 24.99 37.63 28.17
C ASP A 43 25.82 38.49 27.23
N ARG A 44 26.05 38.04 25.99
CA ARG A 44 26.69 38.79 24.91
C ARG A 44 25.80 39.93 24.50
N GLN A 45 24.50 39.67 24.35
CA GLN A 45 23.50 40.71 24.11
C GLN A 45 23.48 41.71 25.27
N ARG A 46 23.43 41.24 26.52
CA ARG A 46 23.50 42.10 27.72
C ARG A 46 24.80 42.90 27.80
N GLY A 47 25.94 42.30 27.45
CA GLY A 47 27.25 42.95 27.42
C GLY A 47 27.34 44.02 26.33
N TYR A 48 26.76 43.78 25.14
CA TYR A 48 26.65 44.81 24.10
C TYR A 48 25.73 45.95 24.54
N GLU A 49 24.62 45.65 25.21
CA GLU A 49 23.73 46.68 25.78
C GLU A 49 24.43 47.54 26.83
N LEU A 50 25.18 46.91 27.75
CA LEU A 50 25.97 47.62 28.77
C LEU A 50 27.10 48.45 28.14
N LYS A 51 27.82 47.87 27.19
CA LYS A 51 28.84 48.57 26.40
C LYS A 51 28.25 49.80 25.71
N ASN A 52 27.12 49.65 25.03
CA ASN A 52 26.46 50.76 24.34
C ASN A 52 26.00 51.84 25.33
N ARG A 53 25.44 51.46 26.47
CA ARG A 53 25.05 52.41 27.54
C ARG A 53 26.25 53.16 28.11
N LEU A 54 27.38 52.49 28.33
CA LEU A 54 28.62 53.12 28.80
C LEU A 54 29.25 54.02 27.73
N GLN A 55 29.22 53.61 26.46
CA GLN A 55 29.67 54.45 25.33
C GLN A 55 28.81 55.70 25.19
N ASN A 56 27.48 55.57 25.37
CA ASN A 56 26.57 56.71 25.45
C ASN A 56 26.91 57.63 26.62
N LEU A 57 27.13 57.08 27.82
CA LEU A 57 27.53 57.86 29.01
C LEU A 57 28.86 58.60 28.78
N LEU A 58 29.84 57.93 28.17
CA LEU A 58 31.15 58.52 27.83
C LEU A 58 30.98 59.72 26.91
N LEU A 59 30.26 59.55 25.81
CA LEU A 59 30.12 60.59 24.79
C LEU A 59 29.20 61.72 25.24
N GLN A 60 28.14 61.45 26.00
CA GLN A 60 27.23 62.50 26.51
C GLN A 60 27.91 63.46 27.48
N HIS A 61 28.86 62.99 28.28
CA HIS A 61 29.52 63.80 29.31
C HIS A 61 30.92 64.28 28.94
N TYR A 62 31.60 63.56 28.05
CA TYR A 62 32.98 63.85 27.67
C TYR A 62 33.18 63.92 26.15
N GLY A 63 32.10 63.96 25.36
CA GLY A 63 32.13 63.90 23.89
C GLY A 63 33.06 64.91 23.24
N GLU A 64 33.22 66.11 23.83
CA GLU A 64 34.16 67.14 23.36
C GLU A 64 35.62 66.69 23.36
N ALA A 65 36.00 65.67 24.15
CA ALA A 65 37.36 65.12 24.22
C ALA A 65 37.59 63.95 23.26
N PHE A 66 36.54 63.46 22.59
CA PHE A 66 36.57 62.31 21.70
C PHE A 66 36.17 62.72 20.29
N GLN A 67 36.65 61.93 19.33
CA GLN A 67 36.20 61.97 17.95
C GLN A 67 35.71 60.59 17.55
N LEU A 68 34.61 60.56 16.80
CA LEU A 68 34.14 59.34 16.15
C LEU A 68 34.83 59.25 14.80
N ILE A 69 35.68 58.24 14.64
CA ILE A 69 36.32 57.95 13.35
C ILE A 69 35.46 56.86 12.70
N PRO A 70 34.69 57.15 11.66
CA PRO A 70 33.87 56.15 10.98
C PRO A 70 34.74 54.98 10.52
N HIS A 71 34.24 53.77 10.72
CA HIS A 71 34.89 52.58 10.20
C HIS A 71 34.73 52.58 8.67
N PRO A 72 35.81 52.38 7.90
CA PRO A 72 35.78 52.59 6.45
C PRO A 72 34.84 51.60 5.71
N CYS A 73 34.47 50.47 6.33
CA CYS A 73 33.63 49.43 5.73
C CYS A 73 32.21 49.33 6.30
N SER A 74 31.90 50.07 7.37
CA SER A 74 30.58 50.04 8.00
C SER A 74 30.22 51.46 8.42
N PRO A 75 29.33 52.14 7.66
CA PRO A 75 28.97 53.53 7.96
C PRO A 75 28.26 53.63 9.32
N ASP A 76 27.66 52.53 9.78
CA ASP A 76 27.01 52.43 11.08
C ASP A 76 27.99 52.12 12.21
N VAL A 77 29.30 52.00 11.98
CA VAL A 77 30.28 51.69 13.03
C VAL A 77 31.35 52.77 13.06
N ALA A 78 31.72 53.25 14.24
CA ALA A 78 32.80 54.21 14.42
C ALA A 78 33.74 53.78 15.55
N LEU A 79 35.02 54.14 15.44
CA LEU A 79 35.98 54.06 16.53
C LEU A 79 35.83 55.32 17.39
N ILE A 80 35.56 55.15 18.68
CA ILE A 80 35.63 56.25 19.64
C ILE A 80 37.10 56.46 20.02
N LYS A 81 37.68 57.58 19.57
CA LYS A 81 39.10 57.87 19.78
C LYS A 81 39.29 59.17 20.54
N HIS A 82 40.15 59.16 21.56
CA HIS A 82 40.48 60.39 22.28
C HIS A 82 41.27 61.34 21.37
N MET A 83 40.91 62.63 21.35
CA MET A 83 41.52 63.59 20.42
C MET A 83 42.99 63.89 20.77
N PHE A 84 43.30 64.01 22.06
CA PHE A 84 44.63 64.45 22.53
C PHE A 84 45.59 63.32 22.93
N LEU A 85 45.09 62.08 23.07
CA LEU A 85 45.84 60.94 23.60
C LEU A 85 45.66 59.77 22.64
N SER A 86 46.61 59.60 21.74
CA SER A 86 46.53 58.62 20.64
C SER A 86 46.51 57.15 21.11
N SER A 87 46.94 56.88 22.35
CA SER A 87 46.91 55.57 22.98
C SER A 87 45.60 55.24 23.71
N ILE A 88 44.63 56.17 23.74
CA ILE A 88 43.35 55.99 24.42
C ILE A 88 42.24 55.84 23.37
N ASP A 89 41.80 54.59 23.21
CA ASP A 89 40.66 54.19 22.39
C ASP A 89 39.54 53.61 23.27
N ALA A 90 38.30 53.99 23.01
CA ALA A 90 37.11 53.50 23.75
C ALA A 90 36.31 52.46 22.94
N CYS A 91 37.05 51.68 22.13
CA CYS A 91 36.56 50.63 21.23
C CYS A 91 35.63 51.12 20.10
N HIS A 92 35.32 50.20 19.18
CA HIS A 92 34.32 50.41 18.13
C HIS A 92 32.90 50.42 18.73
N THR A 93 32.05 51.30 18.21
CA THR A 93 30.64 51.48 18.58
C THR A 93 29.77 51.45 17.33
N ASN A 94 28.51 51.04 17.47
CA ASN A 94 27.52 51.14 16.39
C ASN A 94 26.76 52.46 16.52
N LEU A 95 26.84 53.34 15.52
CA LEU A 95 26.20 54.66 15.49
C LEU A 95 24.69 54.57 15.73
N LYS A 96 24.00 53.51 15.26
CA LYS A 96 22.56 53.32 15.50
C LYS A 96 22.20 53.06 16.96
N THR A 97 23.18 52.69 17.78
CA THR A 97 23.02 52.39 19.21
C THR A 97 23.41 53.57 20.11
N LEU A 98 23.95 54.64 19.53
CA LEU A 98 24.21 55.90 20.22
C LEU A 98 22.93 56.75 20.24
N SER A 99 22.65 57.41 21.36
CA SER A 99 21.56 58.34 21.50
C SER A 99 21.88 59.64 20.75
N GLN A 100 20.84 60.37 20.34
CA GLN A 100 21.02 61.66 19.69
C GLN A 100 21.89 62.61 20.53
N GLN A 101 21.68 62.63 21.85
CA GLN A 101 22.48 63.44 22.77
C GLN A 101 23.97 63.03 22.81
N ALA A 102 24.29 61.74 22.64
CA ALA A 102 25.68 61.27 22.58
C ALA A 102 26.35 61.68 21.26
N LEU A 103 25.59 61.67 20.16
CA LEU A 103 26.07 62.10 18.84
C LEU A 103 26.28 63.63 18.79
N ASP A 104 25.34 64.41 19.33
CA ASP A 104 25.39 65.87 19.37
C ASP A 104 26.53 66.41 20.26
N ALA A 105 26.98 65.62 21.24
CA ALA A 105 28.05 65.98 22.18
C ALA A 105 29.47 65.78 21.61
N VAL A 106 29.61 65.10 20.47
CA VAL A 106 30.91 64.91 19.80
C VAL A 106 31.09 66.00 18.75
N SER A 107 32.26 66.64 18.73
CA SER A 107 32.55 67.69 17.74
C SER A 107 32.64 67.12 16.33
N ASP A 108 31.94 67.75 15.39
CA ASP A 108 31.87 67.36 13.98
C ASP A 108 33.24 67.59 13.28
N PRO A 109 33.86 66.59 12.67
CA PRO A 109 35.20 66.71 12.09
C PRO A 109 35.27 67.60 10.83
N GLU A 110 34.14 68.06 10.28
CA GLU A 110 34.11 68.93 9.10
C GLU A 110 34.18 70.44 9.41
N GLY A 111 34.17 70.85 10.69
CA GLY A 111 34.03 72.26 11.09
C GLY A 111 35.29 73.05 11.46
N SER A 112 36.48 72.44 11.59
CA SER A 112 37.66 73.16 12.10
C SER A 112 38.92 72.92 11.26
N ALA A 113 38.92 73.57 10.09
CA ALA A 113 40.14 73.87 9.35
C ALA A 113 40.68 75.25 9.77
N ALA A 114 41.24 75.39 10.98
CA ALA A 114 42.15 76.50 11.31
C ALA A 114 43.01 76.19 12.54
N GLU A 115 44.31 76.00 12.27
CA GLU A 115 45.46 76.25 13.16
C GLU A 115 45.59 75.52 14.51
N ALA A 116 46.39 74.44 14.51
CA ALA A 116 47.45 74.24 15.51
C ALA A 116 48.53 73.28 14.98
N LYS A 117 49.68 73.84 14.56
CA LYS A 117 50.92 73.09 14.31
C LYS A 117 51.51 72.61 15.65
N GLY A 118 51.75 71.31 15.78
CA GLY A 118 52.50 70.74 16.89
C GLY A 118 53.18 69.41 16.51
N ASN A 119 54.49 69.47 16.26
CA ASN A 119 55.36 68.36 15.86
C ASN A 119 55.34 67.16 16.82
N LYS A 120 55.28 65.93 16.26
CA LYS A 120 56.05 64.72 16.69
C LYS A 120 55.84 63.54 15.72
N PRO A 121 56.71 62.52 15.76
CA PRO A 121 57.79 62.24 14.81
C PRO A 121 57.36 61.52 13.51
N LYS A 122 58.08 61.81 12.42
CA LYS A 122 57.95 61.13 11.13
C LYS A 122 58.49 59.69 11.22
N THR A 123 57.61 58.70 11.34
CA THR A 123 57.83 57.41 10.69
C THR A 123 57.40 57.56 9.24
N SER A 124 58.31 57.31 8.31
CA SER A 124 58.11 57.54 6.88
C SER A 124 57.02 56.63 6.32
N ARG A 125 55.76 57.04 6.39
CA ARG A 125 54.77 56.65 5.38
C ARG A 125 55.27 57.22 4.06
N LYS A 126 55.91 56.38 3.23
CA LYS A 126 56.03 56.67 1.80
C LYS A 126 54.59 56.87 1.32
N LYS A 127 54.19 58.12 1.08
CA LYS A 127 53.01 58.44 0.29
C LYS A 127 53.19 57.69 -1.02
N ILE A 128 52.36 56.68 -1.26
CA ILE A 128 52.18 56.12 -2.61
C ILE A 128 51.71 57.31 -3.46
N ASP A 129 52.48 57.63 -4.48
CA ASP A 129 52.25 58.78 -5.35
C ASP A 129 50.92 58.60 -6.08
N LEU A 130 49.95 59.48 -5.80
CA LEU A 130 48.58 59.44 -6.35
C LEU A 130 48.53 59.80 -7.84
N ASN A 131 49.66 60.16 -8.45
CA ASN A 131 49.77 60.56 -9.86
C ASN A 131 50.28 59.48 -10.82
N HIS A 132 50.42 58.22 -10.38
CA HIS A 132 50.65 57.11 -11.32
C HIS A 132 49.33 56.63 -11.93
N PRO A 133 49.26 56.35 -13.25
CA PRO A 133 48.06 55.83 -13.87
C PRO A 133 47.69 54.50 -13.19
N ALA A 134 46.51 54.45 -12.58
CA ALA A 134 46.03 53.26 -11.88
C ALA A 134 46.06 52.07 -12.84
N ALA A 135 46.89 51.07 -12.53
CA ALA A 135 46.93 49.84 -13.31
C ALA A 135 45.60 49.10 -13.13
N SER A 136 45.01 48.60 -14.22
CA SER A 136 43.85 47.72 -14.13
C SER A 136 44.21 46.52 -13.22
N PRO A 137 43.34 46.11 -12.28
CA PRO A 137 43.60 44.96 -11.40
C PRO A 137 43.99 43.67 -12.16
N LYS A 138 43.50 43.48 -13.39
CA LYS A 138 43.86 42.35 -14.24
C LYS A 138 45.31 42.42 -14.74
N ASP A 139 45.76 43.60 -15.14
CA ASP A 139 47.13 43.82 -15.63
C ASP A 139 48.13 43.79 -14.48
N ALA A 140 47.78 44.41 -13.34
CA ALA A 140 48.58 44.38 -12.11
C ALA A 140 48.76 42.94 -11.60
N LEU A 141 47.68 42.15 -11.54
CA LEU A 141 47.74 40.75 -11.14
C LEU A 141 48.60 39.90 -12.09
N LYS A 142 48.48 40.12 -13.41
CA LYS A 142 49.29 39.39 -14.41
C LYS A 142 50.78 39.72 -14.27
N ARG A 143 51.14 40.99 -14.07
CA ARG A 143 52.52 41.43 -13.86
C ARG A 143 53.07 40.92 -12.52
N ALA A 144 52.28 40.99 -11.46
CA ALA A 144 52.64 40.45 -10.16
C ALA A 144 52.90 38.94 -10.21
N GLN A 145 52.05 38.17 -10.92
CA GLN A 145 52.30 36.73 -11.12
C GLN A 145 53.62 36.48 -11.84
N GLN A 146 53.90 37.20 -12.94
CA GLN A 146 55.18 37.08 -13.66
C GLN A 146 56.39 37.44 -12.79
N MET A 147 56.23 38.41 -11.88
CA MET A 147 57.28 38.80 -10.93
C MET A 147 57.47 37.74 -9.84
N LEU A 148 56.39 37.15 -9.31
CA LEU A 148 56.46 36.05 -8.34
C LEU A 148 57.09 34.79 -8.95
N ASP A 149 56.73 34.45 -10.20
CA ASP A 149 57.37 33.37 -10.95
C ASP A 149 58.88 33.63 -11.15
N GLY A 150 59.27 34.91 -11.19
CA GLY A 150 60.66 35.39 -11.21
C GLY A 150 61.29 35.64 -9.84
N TYR A 151 60.64 35.27 -8.73
CA TYR A 151 61.05 35.50 -7.33
C TYR A 151 61.24 36.97 -6.91
N ASP A 152 60.68 37.94 -7.65
CA ASP A 152 60.68 39.36 -7.30
C ASP A 152 59.46 39.71 -6.43
N TYR A 153 59.50 39.33 -5.16
CA TYR A 153 58.44 39.60 -4.19
C TYR A 153 58.24 41.10 -3.94
N ALA A 154 59.30 41.90 -3.92
CA ALA A 154 59.22 43.34 -3.66
C ALA A 154 58.58 44.10 -4.85
N GLY A 155 58.90 43.69 -6.08
CA GLY A 155 58.25 44.19 -7.30
C GLY A 155 56.77 43.79 -7.35
N ALA A 156 56.45 42.53 -7.07
CA ALA A 156 55.08 42.02 -7.03
C ALA A 156 54.23 42.75 -5.97
N GLU A 157 54.77 42.97 -4.77
CA GLU A 157 54.07 43.68 -3.68
C GLU A 157 53.72 45.11 -4.11
N LYS A 158 54.66 45.80 -4.77
CA LYS A 158 54.46 47.16 -5.26
C LYS A 158 53.40 47.24 -6.35
N GLU A 159 53.37 46.28 -7.28
CA GLU A 159 52.34 46.21 -8.33
C GLU A 159 50.96 45.93 -7.74
N LEU A 160 50.86 45.01 -6.78
CA LEU A 160 49.60 44.66 -6.11
C LEU A 160 49.09 45.78 -5.20
N ALA A 161 49.98 46.47 -4.46
CA ALA A 161 49.62 47.61 -3.62
C ALA A 161 49.06 48.81 -4.42
N GLY A 162 49.43 48.89 -5.71
CA GLY A 162 48.96 49.91 -6.64
C GLY A 162 47.54 49.68 -7.18
N MET A 163 46.92 48.52 -6.93
CA MET A 163 45.61 48.19 -7.51
C MET A 163 44.50 49.13 -7.03
N ARG A 164 43.68 49.62 -7.97
CA ARG A 164 42.48 50.42 -7.67
C ARG A 164 41.29 49.91 -8.48
N LEU A 165 40.16 49.69 -7.81
CA LEU A 165 38.92 49.27 -8.45
C LEU A 165 38.14 50.49 -8.95
N ILE A 166 38.12 50.68 -10.26
CA ILE A 166 37.36 51.73 -10.95
C ILE A 166 36.00 51.20 -11.43
N VAL A 167 35.91 49.91 -11.78
CA VAL A 167 34.70 49.23 -12.25
C VAL A 167 34.55 47.88 -11.53
N ASN A 168 33.32 47.52 -11.13
CA ASN A 168 33.02 46.27 -10.41
C ASN A 168 33.38 44.99 -11.22
N SER A 169 33.57 45.09 -12.53
CA SER A 169 33.94 43.97 -13.41
C SER A 169 35.32 43.36 -13.13
N ASP A 170 36.16 44.06 -12.37
CA ASP A 170 37.52 43.62 -12.03
C ASP A 170 37.65 43.15 -10.56
N LEU A 171 36.54 43.02 -9.83
CA LEU A 171 36.51 42.61 -8.42
C LEU A 171 37.21 41.26 -8.19
N ASN A 172 36.99 40.26 -9.04
CA ASN A 172 37.64 38.95 -8.91
C ASN A 172 39.17 39.02 -9.06
N ALA A 173 39.67 39.84 -9.98
CA ALA A 173 41.10 40.02 -10.17
C ALA A 173 41.73 40.76 -8.97
N PHE A 174 41.02 41.76 -8.45
CA PHE A 174 41.42 42.46 -7.23
C PHE A 174 41.44 41.53 -6.01
N SER A 175 40.37 40.78 -5.75
CA SER A 175 40.29 39.82 -4.64
C SER A 175 41.40 38.77 -4.71
N LYS A 176 41.74 38.28 -5.91
CA LYS A 176 42.86 37.35 -6.11
C LYS A 176 44.21 38.01 -5.81
N GLY A 177 44.41 39.26 -6.23
CA GLY A 177 45.63 40.00 -5.91
C GLY A 177 45.78 40.32 -4.43
N ILE A 178 44.67 40.59 -3.72
CA ILE A 178 44.67 40.75 -2.27
C ILE A 178 45.01 39.43 -1.56
N ARG A 179 44.42 38.30 -2.00
CA ARG A 179 44.79 36.98 -1.48
C ARG A 179 46.27 36.67 -1.71
N MET A 180 46.81 36.97 -2.88
CA MET A 180 48.23 36.82 -3.17
C MET A 180 49.12 37.62 -2.21
N LEU A 181 48.73 38.85 -1.86
CA LEU A 181 49.45 39.66 -0.87
C LEU A 181 49.54 39.00 0.51
N PHE A 182 48.47 38.39 1.02
CA PHE A 182 48.51 37.83 2.38
C PHE A 182 48.72 36.31 2.47
N GLU A 183 48.26 35.52 1.49
CA GLU A 183 48.39 34.05 1.45
C GLU A 183 49.74 33.61 0.88
N GLU A 184 50.21 34.23 -0.20
CA GLU A 184 51.46 33.84 -0.88
C GLU A 184 52.68 34.64 -0.38
N MET A 185 52.47 35.91 -0.02
CA MET A 185 53.55 36.84 0.34
C MET A 185 53.60 37.20 1.83
N GLY A 186 52.55 36.94 2.60
CA GLY A 186 52.47 37.31 4.03
C GLY A 186 52.48 38.82 4.31
N ALA A 187 52.22 39.66 3.30
CA ALA A 187 52.21 41.11 3.39
C ALA A 187 50.84 41.63 3.90
N TYR A 188 50.43 41.19 5.09
CA TYR A 188 49.10 41.49 5.66
C TYR A 188 48.82 42.99 5.79
N GLN A 189 49.78 43.79 6.27
CA GLN A 189 49.61 45.23 6.40
C GLN A 189 49.42 45.91 5.02
N THR A 190 50.16 45.47 4.01
CA THR A 190 50.02 45.99 2.65
C THR A 190 48.68 45.60 2.04
N ALA A 191 48.17 44.39 2.30
CA ALA A 191 46.83 43.97 1.92
C ALA A 191 45.75 44.84 2.60
N ILE A 192 45.87 45.10 3.91
CA ILE A 192 44.96 45.99 4.66
C ILE A 192 44.97 47.39 4.06
N ASP A 193 46.15 47.98 3.88
CA ASP A 193 46.30 49.34 3.34
C ASP A 193 45.72 49.45 1.92
N THR A 194 45.89 48.40 1.10
CA THR A 194 45.37 48.34 -0.28
C THR A 194 43.84 48.18 -0.31
N LEU A 195 43.28 47.37 0.59
CA LEU A 195 41.83 47.23 0.77
C LEU A 195 41.21 48.54 1.25
N GLN A 196 41.78 49.15 2.29
CA GLN A 196 41.28 50.42 2.86
C GLN A 196 41.40 51.61 1.91
N ALA A 197 42.35 51.58 0.96
CA ALA A 197 42.51 52.62 -0.06
C ALA A 197 41.42 52.59 -1.15
N GLN A 198 40.51 51.61 -1.15
CA GLN A 198 39.41 51.52 -2.11
C GLN A 198 38.26 52.48 -1.74
N PRO A 199 37.41 52.88 -2.71
CA PRO A 199 36.21 53.67 -2.43
C PRO A 199 35.25 52.96 -1.46
N ALA A 200 34.53 53.72 -0.62
CA ALA A 200 33.61 53.18 0.38
C ALA A 200 32.56 52.18 -0.18
N ARG A 201 32.10 52.39 -1.43
CA ARG A 201 31.19 51.46 -2.12
C ARG A 201 31.79 50.05 -2.30
N VAL A 202 33.08 49.96 -2.55
CA VAL A 202 33.81 48.69 -2.72
C VAL A 202 34.00 48.00 -1.37
N LEU A 203 34.27 48.77 -0.32
CA LEU A 203 34.43 48.28 1.04
C LEU A 203 33.14 47.71 1.66
N GLN A 204 31.96 48.03 1.10
CA GLN A 204 30.69 47.42 1.51
C GLN A 204 30.46 46.03 0.88
N ASP A 205 31.20 45.68 -0.18
CA ASP A 205 31.09 44.36 -0.80
C ASP A 205 31.47 43.26 0.19
N LYS A 206 30.64 42.21 0.24
CA LYS A 206 30.79 41.10 1.19
C LYS A 206 32.15 40.41 1.05
N SER A 207 32.63 40.18 -0.18
CA SER A 207 33.89 39.50 -0.42
C SER A 207 35.10 40.33 0.03
N ILE A 208 35.01 41.65 -0.10
CA ILE A 208 36.06 42.59 0.35
C ILE A 208 36.10 42.68 1.87
N ARG A 209 34.93 42.70 2.53
CA ARG A 209 34.85 42.68 4.01
C ARG A 209 35.41 41.39 4.60
N GLU A 210 35.13 40.26 3.97
CA GLU A 210 35.70 38.96 4.38
C GLU A 210 37.23 38.95 4.24
N LEU A 211 37.77 39.41 3.11
CA LEU A 211 39.22 39.51 2.90
C LEU A 211 39.89 40.49 3.88
N LEU A 212 39.23 41.59 4.21
CA LEU A 212 39.73 42.53 5.20
C LEU A 212 39.77 41.91 6.61
N ALA A 213 38.73 41.18 7.01
CA ALA A 213 38.70 40.49 8.30
C ALA A 213 39.81 39.42 8.39
N LEU A 214 40.03 38.66 7.32
CA LEU A 214 41.11 37.69 7.22
C LEU A 214 42.50 38.35 7.30
N ALA A 215 42.69 39.47 6.59
CA ALA A 215 43.94 40.21 6.61
C ALA A 215 44.22 40.79 8.02
N TYR A 216 43.21 41.33 8.72
CA TYR A 216 43.34 41.76 10.11
C TYR A 216 43.68 40.61 11.06
N HIS A 217 43.02 39.46 10.91
CA HIS A 217 43.29 38.28 11.71
C HIS A 217 44.74 37.80 11.53
N GLY A 218 45.20 37.72 10.28
CA GLY A 218 46.58 37.34 9.94
C GLY A 218 47.64 38.36 10.40
N ASN A 219 47.31 39.65 10.43
CA ASN A 219 48.18 40.72 10.94
C ASN A 219 48.23 40.80 12.48
N GLY A 220 47.39 40.04 13.19
CA GLY A 220 47.27 40.09 14.66
C GLY A 220 46.37 41.21 15.19
N SER A 221 45.66 41.94 14.32
CA SER A 221 44.66 42.96 14.67
C SER A 221 43.31 42.30 15.01
N LEU A 222 43.30 41.52 16.09
CA LEU A 222 42.18 40.61 16.42
C LEU A 222 40.88 41.35 16.74
N ALA A 223 40.95 42.53 17.34
CA ALA A 223 39.77 43.32 17.68
C ALA A 223 39.07 43.91 16.44
N GLU A 224 39.87 44.31 15.45
CA GLU A 224 39.41 44.78 14.15
C GLU A 224 38.82 43.63 13.32
N ALA A 225 39.48 42.46 13.33
CA ALA A 225 38.95 41.25 12.69
C ALA A 225 37.59 40.85 13.28
N GLY A 226 37.48 40.79 14.62
CA GLY A 226 36.23 40.46 15.32
C GLY A 226 35.10 41.44 15.01
N ALA A 227 35.38 42.75 15.01
CA ALA A 227 34.38 43.76 14.67
C ALA A 227 33.85 43.63 13.24
N VAL A 228 34.71 43.26 12.29
CA VAL A 228 34.30 43.02 10.90
C VAL A 228 33.49 41.72 10.81
N PHE A 229 33.93 40.62 11.46
CA PHE A 229 33.19 39.36 11.50
C PHE A 229 31.81 39.49 12.14
N ASP A 230 31.68 40.21 13.26
CA ASP A 230 30.40 40.44 13.96
C ASP A 230 29.39 41.23 13.08
N SER A 231 29.87 42.01 12.11
CA SER A 231 29.03 42.73 11.14
C SER A 231 28.54 41.88 9.96
N MET A 232 28.96 40.61 9.90
CA MET A 232 28.63 39.66 8.84
C MET A 232 27.92 38.44 9.41
N HIS A 233 26.98 37.88 8.65
CA HIS A 233 26.28 36.68 9.10
C HIS A 233 27.19 35.43 8.95
N PRO A 234 27.31 34.53 9.93
CA PRO A 234 28.23 33.39 9.84
C PRO A 234 27.99 32.47 8.63
N ALA A 235 26.73 32.27 8.22
CA ALA A 235 26.41 31.44 7.05
C ALA A 235 27.00 32.00 5.75
N ASP A 236 27.25 33.30 5.71
CA ASP A 236 27.74 34.01 4.55
C ASP A 236 29.25 33.91 4.36
N LEU A 237 30.01 33.56 5.40
CA LEU A 237 31.48 33.54 5.40
C LEU A 237 32.07 32.31 4.69
N GLY A 238 33.18 32.46 3.98
CA GLY A 238 33.96 31.34 3.46
C GLY A 238 34.61 30.49 4.55
N LYS A 239 35.22 29.36 4.17
CA LYS A 239 35.80 28.38 5.11
C LYS A 239 36.93 28.98 5.95
N ASP A 240 37.85 29.73 5.32
CA ASP A 240 38.97 30.40 6.01
C ASP A 240 38.47 31.41 7.04
N ALA A 241 37.42 32.17 6.67
CA ALA A 241 36.81 33.17 7.53
C ALA A 241 36.08 32.54 8.72
N LEU A 242 35.39 31.43 8.52
CA LEU A 242 34.77 30.66 9.61
C LEU A 242 35.82 30.07 10.57
N TYR A 243 36.95 29.58 10.03
CA TYR A 243 38.06 29.12 10.86
C TYR A 243 38.67 30.26 11.69
N ALA A 244 38.97 31.40 11.07
CA ALA A 244 39.51 32.58 11.76
C ALA A 244 38.55 33.09 12.84
N TYR A 245 37.25 33.15 12.54
CA TYR A 245 36.23 33.58 13.50
C TYR A 245 36.05 32.58 14.64
N SER A 246 36.10 31.27 14.35
CA SER A 246 36.08 30.24 15.37
C SER A 246 37.33 30.28 16.26
N SER A 247 38.51 30.53 15.69
CA SER A 247 39.74 30.69 16.46
C SER A 247 39.69 31.88 17.41
N LEU A 248 39.12 33.01 16.97
CA LEU A 248 38.85 34.17 17.83
C LEU A 248 37.90 33.79 18.96
N ALA A 249 36.74 33.19 18.63
CA ALA A 249 35.75 32.76 19.62
C ALA A 249 36.31 31.76 20.64
N CYS A 250 37.19 30.84 20.21
CA CYS A 250 37.86 29.89 21.08
C CYS A 250 38.85 30.59 22.02
N ARG A 251 39.65 31.54 21.53
CA ARG A 251 40.61 32.30 22.35
C ARG A 251 39.94 33.21 23.36
N ASP A 252 38.80 33.75 22.99
CA ASP A 252 38.02 34.62 23.84
C ASP A 252 37.24 33.80 24.90
N GLY A 253 37.06 32.48 24.72
CA GLY A 253 36.47 31.55 25.70
C GLY A 253 35.03 31.09 25.39
N ASN A 254 34.47 31.42 24.23
CA ASN A 254 33.13 30.98 23.83
C ASN A 254 33.21 29.66 23.06
N HIS A 255 33.58 28.61 23.76
CA HIS A 255 33.84 27.30 23.17
C HIS A 255 32.61 26.70 22.46
N ASN A 256 31.39 26.98 22.96
CA ASN A 256 30.15 26.53 22.31
C ASN A 256 29.90 27.22 20.96
N PHE A 257 30.07 28.54 20.89
CA PHE A 257 29.95 29.28 19.63
C PHE A 257 31.09 28.93 18.67
N ALA A 258 32.32 28.79 19.19
CA ALA A 258 33.48 28.35 18.42
C ALA A 258 33.24 26.97 17.78
N LEU A 259 32.67 26.01 18.54
CA LEU A 259 32.33 24.68 18.03
C LEU A 259 31.27 24.74 16.92
N ARG A 260 30.27 25.61 17.05
CA ARG A 260 29.26 25.84 16.01
C ARG A 260 29.90 26.37 14.73
N LEU A 261 30.79 27.35 14.84
CA LEU A 261 31.53 27.92 13.70
C LEU A 261 32.48 26.90 13.05
N VAL A 262 33.19 26.08 13.83
CA VAL A 262 34.05 25.00 13.28
C VAL A 262 33.20 24.00 12.49
N ARG A 263 32.03 23.59 13.00
CA ARG A 263 31.15 22.67 12.28
C ARG A 263 30.66 23.26 10.96
N MET A 264 30.28 24.54 10.96
CA MET A 264 29.91 25.25 9.74
C MET A 264 31.09 25.35 8.75
N ALA A 265 32.33 25.44 9.24
CA ALA A 265 33.52 25.40 8.39
C ALA A 265 33.77 24.00 7.81
N ASP A 266 33.54 22.94 8.60
CA ASP A 266 33.69 21.54 8.22
C ASP A 266 32.74 21.18 7.05
N GLU A 267 31.52 21.71 7.08
CA GLU A 267 30.49 21.55 6.04
C GLU A 267 30.82 22.25 4.71
N LYS A 268 31.73 23.24 4.70
CA LYS A 268 32.09 23.98 3.48
C LYS A 268 33.24 23.32 2.71
N PRO A 269 33.20 23.33 1.36
CA PRO A 269 34.27 22.79 0.52
C PRO A 269 35.56 23.63 0.66
N GLY A 270 36.72 22.98 0.54
CA GLY A 270 38.04 23.60 0.69
C GLY A 270 38.86 23.01 1.84
N PHE A 271 40.15 23.36 1.90
CA PHE A 271 41.09 22.90 2.91
C PHE A 271 41.61 24.07 3.73
N VAL A 272 41.58 23.95 5.06
CA VAL A 272 42.18 24.92 6.00
C VAL A 272 43.07 24.15 6.95
N GLY A 273 44.37 24.44 6.92
CA GLY A 273 45.33 23.81 7.84
C GLY A 273 45.02 24.17 9.29
N GLY A 274 44.94 23.18 10.17
CA GLY A 274 44.72 23.37 11.61
C GLY A 274 43.26 23.35 12.07
N LEU A 275 42.28 23.18 11.17
CA LEU A 275 40.85 23.10 11.54
C LEU A 275 40.56 21.94 12.52
N ASP A 276 41.13 20.76 12.27
CA ASP A 276 40.97 19.60 13.16
C ASP A 276 41.62 19.82 14.54
N ALA A 277 42.80 20.47 14.55
CA ALA A 277 43.48 20.81 15.80
C ALA A 277 42.65 21.78 16.65
N LEU A 278 42.06 22.81 16.02
CA LEU A 278 41.16 23.76 16.68
C LEU A 278 39.88 23.06 17.19
N LYS A 279 39.32 22.12 16.42
CA LYS A 279 38.17 21.31 16.87
C LYS A 279 38.49 20.51 18.13
N ILE A 280 39.65 19.85 18.17
CA ILE A 280 40.13 19.09 19.33
C ILE A 280 40.36 20.03 20.53
N GLU A 281 40.94 21.20 20.30
CA GLU A 281 41.18 22.21 21.34
C GLU A 281 39.85 22.68 21.97
N ILE A 282 38.87 23.01 21.14
CA ILE A 282 37.51 23.43 21.59
C ILE A 282 36.82 22.30 22.35
N GLU A 283 36.85 21.07 21.84
CA GLU A 283 36.23 19.92 22.50
C GLU A 283 36.89 19.58 23.84
N LYS A 284 38.21 19.75 23.93
CA LYS A 284 38.95 19.59 25.19
C LYS A 284 38.56 20.65 26.22
N ALA A 285 38.45 21.91 25.80
CA ALA A 285 38.04 23.00 26.68
C ALA A 285 36.62 22.79 27.22
N LEU A 286 35.65 22.43 26.36
CA LEU A 286 34.29 22.09 26.77
C LEU A 286 34.23 20.90 27.74
N SER A 287 35.11 19.91 27.56
CA SER A 287 35.21 18.78 28.49
C SER A 287 35.68 19.24 29.88
N THR A 288 36.70 20.08 29.95
CA THR A 288 37.23 20.60 31.22
C THR A 288 36.21 21.48 31.95
N GLU A 289 35.42 22.28 31.23
CA GLU A 289 34.34 23.08 31.82
C GLU A 289 33.22 22.23 32.44
N ALA A 290 32.99 21.02 31.90
CA ALA A 290 31.92 20.13 32.32
C ALA A 290 32.33 19.13 33.43
N GLU A 291 33.62 19.03 33.75
CA GLU A 291 34.14 18.13 34.80
C GLU A 291 33.58 18.41 36.21
N PRO A 292 33.45 19.67 36.68
CA PRO A 292 32.88 19.95 38.00
C PRO A 292 31.45 19.43 38.17
N LEU A 293 30.60 19.60 37.14
CA LEU A 293 29.22 19.09 37.14
C LEU A 293 29.18 17.56 37.21
N GLN A 294 30.11 16.89 36.53
CA GLN A 294 30.25 15.44 36.60
C GLN A 294 30.65 14.97 38.01
N ASP A 295 31.55 15.68 38.68
CA ASP A 295 31.98 15.35 40.03
C ASP A 295 30.89 15.62 41.08
N GLU A 296 30.11 16.70 40.91
CA GLU A 296 28.91 16.96 41.71
C GLU A 296 27.83 15.88 41.51
N ALA A 297 27.62 15.44 40.27
CA ALA A 297 26.72 14.33 39.96
C ALA A 297 27.16 13.03 40.64
N ALA A 298 28.48 12.75 40.65
CA ALA A 298 29.03 11.58 41.32
C ALA A 298 28.86 11.66 42.85
N ALA A 299 29.03 12.84 43.43
CA ALA A 299 28.82 13.06 44.86
C ALA A 299 27.34 12.93 45.25
N ALA A 300 26.41 13.42 44.43
CA ALA A 300 24.97 13.21 44.62
C ALA A 300 24.59 11.73 44.53
N PHE A 301 25.15 11.02 43.54
CA PHE A 301 24.93 9.58 43.38
C PHE A 301 25.42 8.80 44.60
N ALA A 302 26.60 9.12 45.14
CA ALA A 302 27.16 8.50 46.34
C ALA A 302 26.35 8.76 47.61
N ARG A 303 25.60 9.88 47.68
CA ARG A 303 24.69 10.21 48.78
C ARG A 303 23.30 9.56 48.65
N GLY A 304 23.03 8.86 47.54
CA GLY A 304 21.73 8.23 47.25
C GLY A 304 20.67 9.19 46.70
N ASP A 305 21.03 10.42 46.36
CA ASP A 305 20.12 11.38 45.73
C ASP A 305 20.12 11.17 44.20
N LEU A 306 19.35 10.17 43.76
CA LEU A 306 19.34 9.69 42.37
C LEU A 306 18.81 10.75 41.38
N ASP A 307 17.78 11.50 41.76
CA ASP A 307 17.19 12.51 40.89
C ASP A 307 18.14 13.70 40.68
N ARG A 308 18.80 14.15 41.75
CA ARG A 308 19.82 15.20 41.64
C ARG A 308 21.04 14.73 40.86
N ALA A 309 21.49 13.50 41.09
CA ALA A 309 22.61 12.91 40.36
C ALA A 309 22.34 12.81 38.86
N ARG A 310 21.14 12.36 38.46
CA ARG A 310 20.73 12.27 37.05
C ARG A 310 20.67 13.65 36.40
N THR A 311 20.08 14.63 37.09
CA THR A 311 19.95 16.00 36.57
C THR A 311 21.32 16.62 36.29
N LEU A 312 22.23 16.56 37.27
CA LEU A 312 23.59 17.09 37.13
C LEU A 312 24.40 16.37 36.06
N ALA A 313 24.26 15.04 35.94
CA ALA A 313 24.93 14.26 34.90
C ALA A 313 24.40 14.60 33.49
N LEU A 314 23.11 14.85 33.33
CA LEU A 314 22.53 15.30 32.06
C LEU A 314 22.98 16.72 31.70
N GLU A 315 23.09 17.61 32.68
CA GLU A 315 23.65 18.96 32.48
C GLU A 315 25.11 18.91 32.04
N ALA A 316 25.94 18.08 32.66
CA ALA A 316 27.32 17.86 32.22
C ALA A 316 27.39 17.33 30.77
N LEU A 317 26.49 16.43 30.39
CA LEU A 317 26.42 15.86 29.04
C LEU A 317 25.92 16.84 27.96
N LYS A 318 25.19 17.89 28.34
CA LYS A 318 24.84 18.98 27.42
C LYS A 318 26.07 19.78 26.98
N SER A 319 26.98 20.03 27.91
CA SER A 319 28.22 20.78 27.67
C SER A 319 29.28 19.94 26.94
N SER A 320 29.47 18.68 27.35
CA SER A 320 30.34 17.74 26.66
C SER A 320 29.72 16.35 26.58
N LYS A 321 29.45 15.90 25.35
CA LYS A 321 28.85 14.58 25.13
C LYS A 321 29.76 13.44 25.57
N ASN A 322 31.07 13.64 25.67
CA ASN A 322 32.06 12.57 25.85
C ASN A 322 32.47 12.31 27.31
N LEU A 323 31.57 12.58 28.26
CA LEU A 323 31.80 12.34 29.69
C LEU A 323 31.35 10.95 30.14
N HIS A 324 32.27 10.00 30.19
CA HIS A 324 31.97 8.60 30.52
C HIS A 324 31.33 8.42 31.91
N LYS A 325 31.81 9.13 32.96
CA LYS A 325 31.25 8.97 34.31
C LYS A 325 29.82 9.50 34.39
N ALA A 326 29.52 10.64 33.75
CA ALA A 326 28.16 11.19 33.70
C ALA A 326 27.18 10.22 33.04
N ARG A 327 27.54 9.61 31.89
CA ARG A 327 26.71 8.59 31.22
C ARG A 327 26.44 7.39 32.13
N ARG A 328 27.47 6.92 32.83
CA ARG A 328 27.35 5.80 33.78
C ARG A 328 26.42 6.14 34.95
N ILE A 329 26.48 7.36 35.48
CA ILE A 329 25.61 7.82 36.57
C ILE A 329 24.14 7.84 36.11
N VAL A 330 23.85 8.37 34.91
CA VAL A 330 22.49 8.35 34.35
C VAL A 330 21.96 6.93 34.22
N ALA A 331 22.74 6.03 33.60
CA ALA A 331 22.33 4.64 33.41
C ALA A 331 22.09 3.89 34.73
N LEU A 332 22.94 4.11 35.74
CA LEU A 332 22.77 3.47 37.06
C LEU A 332 21.59 4.06 37.83
N ALA A 333 21.36 5.37 37.77
CA ALA A 333 20.22 6.01 38.41
C ALA A 333 18.89 5.52 37.81
N GLU A 334 18.82 5.39 36.49
CA GLU A 334 17.65 4.84 35.79
C GLU A 334 17.40 3.37 36.15
N CYS A 335 18.46 2.56 36.22
CA CYS A 335 18.35 1.16 36.66
C CYS A 335 17.80 1.02 38.08
N LEU A 336 18.28 1.85 39.03
CA LEU A 336 17.81 1.83 40.40
C LEU A 336 16.36 2.34 40.54
N HIS A 337 15.98 3.35 39.75
CA HIS A 337 14.61 3.85 39.70
C HIS A 337 13.64 2.78 39.18
N LEU A 338 14.02 2.09 38.10
CA LEU A 338 13.24 0.99 37.54
C LEU A 338 13.06 -0.14 38.56
N GLN A 339 14.13 -0.52 39.28
CA GLN A 339 14.06 -1.55 40.32
C GLN A 339 13.12 -1.16 41.48
N ALA A 340 13.11 0.11 41.87
CA ALA A 340 12.17 0.62 42.87
C ALA A 340 10.72 0.61 42.38
N GLU A 341 10.48 0.96 41.11
CA GLU A 341 9.14 0.89 40.50
C GLU A 341 8.61 -0.55 40.41
N ILE A 342 9.45 -1.50 39.97
CA ILE A 342 9.12 -2.94 39.94
C ILE A 342 8.72 -3.42 41.35
N SER A 343 9.51 -3.08 42.36
CA SER A 343 9.23 -3.47 43.76
C SER A 343 7.88 -2.92 44.25
N ARG A 344 7.58 -1.66 43.93
CA ARG A 344 6.31 -1.01 44.28
C ARG A 344 5.12 -1.70 43.60
N LEU A 345 5.26 -2.05 42.33
CA LEU A 345 4.19 -2.69 41.56
C LEU A 345 3.91 -4.12 42.07
N TRP A 346 4.94 -4.89 42.42
CA TRP A 346 4.75 -6.20 43.06
C TRP A 346 4.01 -6.08 44.41
N GLN A 347 4.31 -5.06 45.21
CA GLN A 347 3.58 -4.80 46.46
C GLN A 347 2.11 -4.42 46.19
N ALA A 348 1.85 -3.61 45.16
CA ALA A 348 0.50 -3.23 44.76
C ALA A 348 -0.32 -4.44 44.29
N VAL A 349 0.27 -5.37 43.55
CA VAL A 349 -0.39 -6.63 43.13
C VAL A 349 -0.84 -7.45 44.35
N GLN A 350 -0.01 -7.54 45.39
CA GLN A 350 -0.34 -8.31 46.61
C GLN A 350 -1.47 -7.69 47.43
N GLN A 351 -1.57 -6.36 47.43
CA GLN A 351 -2.56 -5.63 48.22
C GLN A 351 -3.90 -5.47 47.50
N GLN A 352 -3.94 -5.66 46.18
CA GLN A 352 -5.15 -5.43 45.40
C GLN A 352 -6.13 -6.59 45.56
N THR A 353 -7.39 -6.29 45.89
CA THR A 353 -8.46 -7.29 46.00
C THR A 353 -9.26 -7.42 44.69
N ASP A 354 -9.45 -6.31 43.97
CA ASP A 354 -10.13 -6.31 42.67
C ASP A 354 -9.31 -7.03 41.59
N ARG A 355 -9.92 -8.03 40.94
CA ARG A 355 -9.28 -8.86 39.90
C ARG A 355 -8.86 -8.02 38.69
N LYS A 356 -9.72 -7.11 38.21
CA LYS A 356 -9.43 -6.29 37.02
C LYS A 356 -8.25 -5.35 37.27
N ALA A 357 -8.21 -4.70 38.43
CA ALA A 357 -7.09 -3.88 38.83
C ALA A 357 -5.80 -4.71 39.02
N ARG A 358 -5.90 -5.93 39.55
CA ARG A 358 -4.74 -6.84 39.71
C ARG A 358 -4.15 -7.28 38.37
N MET A 359 -4.99 -7.66 37.40
CA MET A 359 -4.55 -7.99 36.04
C MET A 359 -3.84 -6.80 35.37
N ARG A 360 -4.36 -5.57 35.49
CA ARG A 360 -3.68 -4.38 34.95
C ARG A 360 -2.30 -4.16 35.56
N LEU A 361 -2.15 -4.37 36.86
CA LEU A 361 -0.87 -4.26 37.55
C LEU A 361 0.11 -5.34 37.11
N LEU A 362 -0.36 -6.58 36.91
CA LEU A 362 0.45 -7.69 36.40
C LEU A 362 0.89 -7.48 34.94
N SER A 363 0.01 -6.96 34.07
CA SER A 363 0.40 -6.58 32.70
C SER A 363 1.45 -5.47 32.69
N LYS A 364 1.30 -4.45 33.56
CA LYS A 364 2.32 -3.41 33.69
C LYS A 364 3.65 -3.97 34.19
N LEU A 365 3.64 -4.94 35.12
CA LEU A 365 4.85 -5.65 35.56
C LEU A 365 5.49 -6.46 34.43
N GLN A 366 4.70 -7.08 33.56
CA GLN A 366 5.21 -7.87 32.42
C GLN A 366 6.04 -7.04 31.45
N GLU A 367 5.69 -5.76 31.27
CA GLU A 367 6.41 -4.83 30.39
C GLU A 367 7.78 -4.41 30.94
N ILE A 368 7.95 -4.41 32.28
CA ILE A 368 9.12 -3.81 32.94
C ILE A 368 10.01 -4.83 33.68
N ASP A 369 9.48 -5.96 34.13
CA ASP A 369 10.19 -6.97 34.94
C ASP A 369 10.41 -8.27 34.14
N SER A 370 11.39 -8.21 33.23
CA SER A 370 11.78 -9.33 32.37
C SER A 370 12.34 -10.54 33.12
N HIS A 371 12.74 -10.39 34.39
CA HIS A 371 13.36 -11.46 35.17
C HIS A 371 12.32 -12.38 35.82
N ASN A 372 11.11 -11.89 36.06
CA ASN A 372 10.02 -12.64 36.69
C ASN A 372 8.87 -12.98 35.73
N CYS A 373 9.09 -12.94 34.40
CA CYS A 373 8.06 -13.21 33.40
C CYS A 373 7.25 -14.48 33.68
N GLY A 374 7.91 -15.60 34.00
CA GLY A 374 7.22 -16.87 34.30
C GLY A 374 6.26 -16.76 35.49
N LYS A 375 6.66 -16.09 36.58
CA LYS A 375 5.79 -15.88 37.75
C LYS A 375 4.62 -14.95 37.45
N ILE A 376 4.84 -13.93 36.61
CA ILE A 376 3.80 -12.98 36.18
C ILE A 376 2.78 -13.71 35.29
N GLU A 377 3.26 -14.53 34.35
CA GLU A 377 2.43 -15.35 33.47
C GLU A 377 1.60 -16.36 34.25
N GLU A 378 2.19 -17.05 35.23
CA GLU A 378 1.46 -17.97 36.11
C GLU A 378 0.31 -17.26 36.86
N GLN A 379 0.55 -16.07 37.41
CA GLN A 379 -0.49 -15.33 38.12
C GLN A 379 -1.57 -14.76 37.19
N LEU A 380 -1.19 -14.28 36.00
CA LEU A 380 -2.14 -13.86 34.97
C LEU A 380 -3.00 -15.03 34.50
N GLN A 381 -2.39 -16.22 34.34
CA GLN A 381 -3.12 -17.42 33.94
C GLN A 381 -4.08 -17.86 35.04
N ALA A 382 -3.67 -17.85 36.30
CA ALA A 382 -4.53 -18.19 37.43
C ALA A 382 -5.77 -17.28 37.53
N GLU A 383 -5.60 -15.96 37.35
CA GLU A 383 -6.74 -15.01 37.37
C GLU A 383 -7.68 -15.22 36.17
N ARG A 384 -7.14 -15.50 34.98
CA ARG A 384 -7.93 -15.84 33.79
C ARG A 384 -8.69 -17.15 33.94
N ASP A 385 -8.09 -18.15 34.59
CA ASP A 385 -8.73 -19.43 34.85
C ASP A 385 -9.87 -19.31 35.88
N SER A 386 -9.70 -18.44 36.89
CA SER A 386 -10.78 -18.10 37.84
C SER A 386 -11.93 -17.34 37.18
N GLU A 387 -11.64 -16.35 36.33
CA GLU A 387 -12.66 -15.63 35.55
C GLU A 387 -13.44 -16.58 34.64
N ARG A 388 -12.74 -17.49 33.96
CA ARG A 388 -13.36 -18.51 33.12
C ARG A 388 -14.33 -19.41 33.90
N LYS A 389 -13.96 -19.84 35.10
CA LYS A 389 -14.83 -20.70 35.94
C LYS A 389 -16.11 -19.99 36.40
N GLU A 390 -16.01 -18.71 36.75
CA GLU A 390 -17.19 -17.90 37.09
C GLU A 390 -18.11 -17.74 35.88
N GLU A 391 -17.58 -17.37 34.71
CA GLU A 391 -18.36 -17.26 33.47
C GLU A 391 -19.09 -18.57 33.13
N ILE A 392 -18.40 -19.72 33.19
CA ILE A 392 -19.01 -21.03 32.92
C ILE A 392 -20.20 -21.30 33.88
N THR A 393 -20.04 -20.96 35.16
CA THR A 393 -21.09 -21.15 36.18
C THR A 393 -22.30 -20.25 35.90
N GLU A 394 -22.08 -19.00 35.50
CA GLU A 394 -23.15 -18.05 35.13
C GLU A 394 -23.93 -18.54 33.90
N HIS A 395 -23.23 -18.96 32.85
CA HIS A 395 -23.85 -19.47 31.61
C HIS A 395 -24.62 -20.77 31.84
N LEU A 396 -24.12 -21.69 32.69
CA LEU A 396 -24.89 -22.88 33.11
C LEU A 396 -26.18 -22.51 33.85
N ALA A 397 -26.13 -21.53 34.76
CA ALA A 397 -27.32 -21.05 35.46
C ALA A 397 -28.32 -20.37 34.51
N ALA A 398 -27.83 -19.60 33.53
CA ALA A 398 -28.64 -18.97 32.50
C ALA A 398 -29.34 -20.01 31.60
N LEU A 399 -28.63 -21.07 31.19
CA LEU A 399 -29.19 -22.19 30.44
C LEU A 399 -30.32 -22.88 31.21
N GLN A 400 -30.10 -23.17 32.49
CA GLN A 400 -31.13 -23.79 33.34
C GLN A 400 -32.37 -22.92 33.50
N LEU A 401 -32.21 -21.60 33.59
CA LEU A 401 -33.33 -20.65 33.64
C LEU A 401 -34.07 -20.58 32.30
N ALA A 402 -33.35 -20.49 31.18
CA ALA A 402 -33.92 -20.44 29.84
C ALA A 402 -34.71 -21.73 29.52
N LEU A 403 -34.20 -22.90 29.93
CA LEU A 403 -34.87 -24.18 29.80
C LEU A 403 -36.20 -24.22 30.57
N LYS A 404 -36.24 -23.72 31.80
CA LYS A 404 -37.47 -23.63 32.61
C LYS A 404 -38.52 -22.71 31.99
N GLN A 405 -38.10 -21.71 31.23
CA GLN A 405 -38.97 -20.75 30.56
C GLN A 405 -39.28 -21.14 29.10
N GLU A 406 -38.77 -22.28 28.63
CA GLU A 406 -38.88 -22.73 27.23
C GLU A 406 -38.39 -21.68 26.21
N ARG A 407 -37.41 -20.87 26.60
CA ARG A 407 -36.78 -19.87 25.73
C ARG A 407 -35.71 -20.55 24.87
N TRP A 408 -36.17 -21.33 23.88
CA TRP A 408 -35.30 -22.17 23.05
C TRP A 408 -34.16 -21.41 22.35
N PRO A 409 -34.37 -20.22 21.74
CA PRO A 409 -33.28 -19.47 21.13
C PRO A 409 -32.14 -19.15 22.11
N ASP A 410 -32.47 -18.83 23.36
CA ASP A 410 -31.48 -18.53 24.40
C ASP A 410 -30.80 -19.82 24.87
N CYS A 411 -31.55 -20.92 25.02
CA CYS A 411 -30.96 -22.23 25.34
C CYS A 411 -29.89 -22.65 24.32
N PHE A 412 -30.12 -22.37 23.03
CA PHE A 412 -29.13 -22.60 21.98
C PHE A 412 -27.88 -21.73 22.15
N ASP A 413 -28.07 -20.44 22.45
CA ASP A 413 -26.94 -19.53 22.59
C ASP A 413 -26.05 -19.90 23.78
N GLU A 414 -26.66 -20.26 24.91
CA GLU A 414 -25.95 -20.66 26.12
C GLU A 414 -25.19 -21.99 25.93
N ILE A 415 -25.81 -23.01 25.32
CA ILE A 415 -25.16 -24.30 25.11
C ILE A 415 -24.05 -24.24 24.04
N MET A 416 -24.22 -23.41 23.01
CA MET A 416 -23.18 -23.20 22.00
C MET A 416 -22.05 -22.31 22.51
N TRP A 417 -22.32 -21.42 23.47
CA TRP A 417 -21.26 -20.69 24.16
C TRP A 417 -20.37 -21.68 24.93
N LEU A 418 -20.98 -22.64 25.66
CA LEU A 418 -20.25 -23.67 26.40
C LEU A 418 -19.42 -24.58 25.48
N SER A 419 -19.95 -24.96 24.30
CA SER A 419 -19.24 -25.85 23.37
C SER A 419 -17.97 -25.24 22.76
N CYS A 420 -17.89 -23.91 22.66
CA CYS A 420 -16.76 -23.20 22.09
C CYS A 420 -15.64 -22.89 23.10
N ARG A 421 -15.82 -23.20 24.39
CA ARG A 421 -14.84 -22.88 25.44
C ARG A 421 -13.92 -24.07 25.73
N GLY A 422 -12.64 -23.90 25.43
CA GLY A 422 -11.61 -24.90 25.74
C GLY A 422 -11.48 -25.17 27.24
N GLY A 423 -11.62 -26.44 27.63
CA GLY A 423 -11.50 -26.92 29.01
C GLY A 423 -12.82 -26.98 29.80
N ALA A 424 -13.98 -26.85 29.14
CA ALA A 424 -15.31 -26.96 29.73
C ALA A 424 -16.10 -28.19 29.22
N ASP A 425 -15.40 -29.26 28.80
CA ASP A 425 -16.00 -30.44 28.17
C ASP A 425 -16.98 -31.18 29.11
N ASP A 426 -16.65 -31.24 30.40
CA ASP A 426 -17.47 -31.88 31.42
C ASP A 426 -18.76 -31.07 31.66
N GLU A 427 -18.64 -29.75 31.77
CA GLU A 427 -19.76 -28.81 31.92
C GLU A 427 -20.64 -28.74 30.68
N TYR A 428 -20.06 -28.81 29.48
CA TYR A 428 -20.80 -28.89 28.22
C TYR A 428 -21.58 -30.20 28.10
N GLN A 429 -20.98 -31.32 28.54
CA GLN A 429 -21.68 -32.60 28.60
C GLN A 429 -22.83 -32.56 29.61
N GLU A 430 -22.62 -31.95 30.78
CA GLU A 430 -23.67 -31.74 31.78
C GLU A 430 -24.81 -30.90 31.18
N ALA A 431 -24.50 -29.76 30.57
CA ALA A 431 -25.47 -28.86 29.92
C ALA A 431 -26.32 -29.56 28.85
N ALA A 432 -25.69 -30.38 28.00
CA ALA A 432 -26.41 -31.11 26.96
C ALA A 432 -27.32 -32.22 27.51
N SER A 433 -27.03 -32.74 28.69
CA SER A 433 -27.83 -33.78 29.35
C SER A 433 -29.12 -33.25 29.99
N LEU A 434 -29.25 -31.93 30.19
CA LEU A 434 -30.40 -31.28 30.82
C LEU A 434 -31.72 -31.48 30.05
N SER A 435 -31.67 -31.73 28.75
CA SER A 435 -32.87 -31.97 27.92
C SER A 435 -32.57 -32.88 26.72
N PRO A 436 -33.49 -33.79 26.34
CA PRO A 436 -33.37 -34.58 25.10
C PRO A 436 -33.25 -33.71 23.83
N LEU A 437 -33.79 -32.49 23.87
CA LEU A 437 -33.70 -31.53 22.75
C LEU A 437 -32.31 -30.88 22.66
N LEU A 438 -31.56 -30.79 23.76
CA LEU A 438 -30.20 -30.26 23.78
C LEU A 438 -29.16 -31.34 23.48
N LYS A 439 -29.45 -32.59 23.84
CA LYS A 439 -28.56 -33.73 23.64
C LYS A 439 -28.13 -33.93 22.18
N VAL A 440 -28.98 -33.58 21.22
CA VAL A 440 -28.67 -33.67 19.77
C VAL A 440 -27.63 -32.65 19.29
N LEU A 441 -27.33 -31.63 20.11
CA LEU A 441 -26.29 -30.63 19.85
C LEU A 441 -24.91 -31.10 20.31
N TYR A 442 -24.83 -32.03 21.27
CA TYR A 442 -23.58 -32.49 21.84
C TYR A 442 -22.71 -33.19 20.79
N ARG A 443 -21.54 -32.61 20.50
CA ARG A 443 -20.55 -33.13 19.51
C ARG A 443 -21.17 -33.42 18.14
N ASN A 444 -22.10 -32.56 17.71
CA ASN A 444 -22.69 -32.67 16.39
C ASN A 444 -21.79 -32.00 15.35
N ASN A 445 -20.79 -32.73 14.87
CA ASN A 445 -19.81 -32.29 13.87
C ASN A 445 -20.41 -31.69 12.59
N ARG A 446 -21.70 -31.94 12.30
CA ARG A 446 -22.38 -31.41 11.11
C ARG A 446 -22.93 -30.02 11.34
N LEU A 447 -23.47 -29.76 12.53
CA LEU A 447 -23.89 -28.43 12.94
C LEU A 447 -22.67 -27.53 13.20
N GLU A 448 -21.58 -28.07 13.74
CA GLU A 448 -20.33 -27.34 13.94
C GLU A 448 -19.70 -26.81 12.64
N ARG A 449 -19.95 -27.49 11.51
CA ARG A 449 -19.51 -27.04 10.17
C ARG A 449 -20.42 -25.95 9.57
N SER A 450 -21.55 -25.66 10.21
CA SER A 450 -22.51 -24.67 9.75
C SER A 450 -22.30 -23.34 10.49
N SER A 451 -22.74 -22.21 9.91
CA SER A 451 -22.69 -20.94 10.63
C SER A 451 -23.58 -20.99 11.88
N ARG A 452 -23.26 -20.20 12.91
CA ARG A 452 -24.00 -20.18 14.18
C ARG A 452 -25.49 -19.93 13.98
N GLU A 453 -25.86 -18.94 13.17
CA GLU A 453 -27.26 -18.65 12.81
C GLU A 453 -27.92 -19.81 12.06
N ALA A 454 -27.24 -20.45 11.12
CA ALA A 454 -27.79 -21.58 10.39
C ALA A 454 -27.99 -22.80 11.30
N ALA A 455 -27.04 -23.07 12.20
CA ALA A 455 -27.15 -24.13 13.19
C ALA A 455 -28.30 -23.85 14.18
N LYS A 456 -28.46 -22.60 14.62
CA LYS A 456 -29.56 -22.15 15.48
C LYS A 456 -30.91 -22.38 14.83
N GLN A 457 -31.08 -21.91 13.60
CA GLN A 457 -32.33 -22.09 12.86
C GLN A 457 -32.62 -23.56 12.59
N THR A 458 -31.61 -24.33 12.20
CA THR A 458 -31.74 -25.78 11.95
C THR A 458 -32.16 -26.53 13.22
N TRP A 459 -31.61 -26.18 14.37
CA TRP A 459 -32.00 -26.77 15.65
C TRP A 459 -33.39 -26.31 16.11
N LEU A 460 -33.75 -25.04 15.93
CA LEU A 460 -35.10 -24.54 16.25
C LEU A 460 -36.17 -25.22 15.38
N HIS A 461 -35.92 -25.45 14.10
CA HIS A 461 -36.79 -26.26 13.23
C HIS A 461 -36.92 -27.71 13.73
N TYR A 462 -35.84 -28.30 14.25
CA TYR A 462 -35.93 -29.61 14.90
C TYR A 462 -36.82 -29.57 16.15
N VAL A 463 -36.65 -28.56 17.02
CA VAL A 463 -37.49 -28.37 18.20
C VAL A 463 -38.97 -28.24 17.80
N GLU A 464 -39.27 -27.41 16.80
CA GLU A 464 -40.63 -27.25 16.25
C GLU A 464 -41.20 -28.57 15.72
N ALA A 465 -40.42 -29.32 14.94
CA ALA A 465 -40.85 -30.61 14.41
C ALA A 465 -41.19 -31.62 15.52
N ILE A 466 -40.40 -31.67 16.60
CA ILE A 466 -40.68 -32.52 17.76
C ILE A 466 -41.97 -32.09 18.47
N PHE A 467 -42.24 -30.78 18.60
CA PHE A 467 -43.50 -30.30 19.16
C PHE A 467 -44.71 -30.68 18.28
N LEU A 468 -44.58 -30.58 16.96
CA LEU A 468 -45.62 -31.00 16.00
C LEU A 468 -45.89 -32.51 16.08
N LEU A 469 -44.84 -33.34 16.20
CA LEU A 469 -44.98 -34.78 16.39
C LEU A 469 -45.71 -35.11 17.70
N ARG A 470 -45.34 -34.46 18.81
CA ARG A 470 -46.02 -34.62 20.11
C ARG A 470 -47.48 -34.18 20.07
N ALA A 471 -47.82 -33.20 19.23
CA ALA A 471 -49.18 -32.76 18.99
C ALA A 471 -49.95 -33.63 17.98
N GLY A 472 -49.35 -34.69 17.43
CA GLY A 472 -49.98 -35.59 16.45
C GLY A 472 -50.04 -35.04 15.02
N ARG A 473 -49.44 -33.89 14.72
CA ARG A 473 -49.46 -33.21 13.41
C ARG A 473 -48.32 -33.72 12.50
N ARG A 474 -48.32 -35.02 12.23
CA ARG A 474 -47.21 -35.72 11.53
C ARG A 474 -46.94 -35.22 10.12
N ARG A 475 -47.99 -34.90 9.34
CA ARG A 475 -47.88 -34.35 7.98
C ARG A 475 -47.13 -33.02 7.91
N GLU A 476 -47.24 -32.22 8.95
CA GLU A 476 -46.59 -30.91 9.04
C GLU A 476 -45.17 -31.02 9.59
N ALA A 477 -44.91 -32.01 10.44
CA ALA A 477 -43.58 -32.27 10.97
C ALA A 477 -42.63 -32.87 9.92
N LEU A 478 -43.10 -33.74 9.02
CA LEU A 478 -42.23 -34.49 8.11
C LEU A 478 -41.41 -33.62 7.14
N PRO A 479 -41.95 -32.56 6.51
CA PRO A 479 -41.15 -31.64 5.68
C PRO A 479 -40.02 -30.99 6.48
N ILE A 480 -40.31 -30.56 7.71
CA ILE A 480 -39.33 -29.95 8.62
C ILE A 480 -38.27 -30.99 9.02
N LEU A 481 -38.67 -32.22 9.34
CA LEU A 481 -37.75 -33.32 9.64
C LEU A 481 -36.84 -33.65 8.44
N HIS A 482 -37.37 -33.66 7.21
CA HIS A 482 -36.55 -33.87 6.01
C HIS A 482 -35.54 -32.74 5.78
N GLN A 483 -35.94 -31.50 6.05
CA GLN A 483 -35.05 -30.34 5.95
C GLN A 483 -33.88 -30.45 6.93
N VAL A 484 -34.13 -30.91 8.17
CA VAL A 484 -33.09 -31.01 9.21
C VAL A 484 -32.36 -32.36 9.24
N HIS A 485 -32.87 -33.39 8.54
CA HIS A 485 -32.31 -34.74 8.49
C HIS A 485 -30.80 -34.80 8.16
N PRO A 486 -30.26 -34.03 7.19
CA PRO A 486 -28.83 -34.02 6.91
C PRO A 486 -27.96 -33.73 8.13
N PHE A 487 -28.47 -32.94 9.09
CA PHE A 487 -27.73 -32.49 10.26
C PHE A 487 -27.87 -33.45 11.46
N PHE A 488 -29.00 -34.15 11.57
CA PHE A 488 -29.31 -34.98 12.73
C PHE A 488 -29.35 -36.49 12.48
N ARG A 489 -29.11 -36.98 11.25
CA ARG A 489 -29.15 -38.43 10.92
C ARG A 489 -28.24 -39.35 11.76
N GLY A 490 -27.22 -38.77 12.39
CA GLY A 490 -26.29 -39.46 13.29
C GLY A 490 -26.82 -39.61 14.72
N CYS A 491 -27.87 -38.88 15.09
CA CYS A 491 -28.48 -38.89 16.41
C CYS A 491 -29.57 -39.98 16.47
N PRO A 492 -29.46 -40.97 17.37
CA PRO A 492 -30.44 -42.05 17.51
C PRO A 492 -31.87 -41.55 17.78
N GLU A 493 -31.99 -40.51 18.62
CA GLU A 493 -33.26 -39.91 19.02
C GLU A 493 -33.99 -39.28 17.82
N PHE A 494 -33.25 -38.62 16.93
CA PHE A 494 -33.81 -38.03 15.71
C PHE A 494 -34.25 -39.11 14.70
N ARG A 495 -33.40 -40.12 14.49
CA ARG A 495 -33.66 -41.19 13.50
C ARG A 495 -34.97 -41.91 13.79
N ARG A 496 -35.24 -42.25 15.05
CA ARG A 496 -36.48 -42.93 15.44
C ARG A 496 -37.73 -42.12 15.08
N GLU A 497 -37.75 -40.84 15.47
CA GLU A 497 -38.90 -39.95 15.24
C GLU A 497 -39.11 -39.67 13.74
N HIS A 498 -38.02 -39.57 12.96
CA HIS A 498 -38.07 -39.38 11.50
C HIS A 498 -38.58 -40.64 10.77
N ASP A 499 -38.06 -41.82 11.10
CA ASP A 499 -38.45 -43.08 10.46
C ASP A 499 -39.94 -43.41 10.72
N GLU A 500 -40.42 -43.17 11.94
CA GLU A 500 -41.83 -43.36 12.30
C GLU A 500 -42.76 -42.40 11.53
N ALA A 501 -42.36 -41.12 11.39
CA ALA A 501 -43.13 -40.15 10.62
C ALA A 501 -43.14 -40.46 9.11
N LEU A 502 -42.00 -40.90 8.57
CA LEU A 502 -41.85 -41.27 7.16
C LEU A 502 -42.67 -42.52 6.80
N ALA A 503 -42.66 -43.55 7.65
CA ALA A 503 -43.42 -44.77 7.42
C ALA A 503 -44.94 -44.52 7.38
N ALA A 504 -45.44 -43.65 8.25
CA ALA A 504 -46.85 -43.27 8.27
C ALA A 504 -47.27 -42.51 7.01
N GLU A 505 -46.42 -41.61 6.49
CA GLU A 505 -46.71 -40.85 5.28
C GLU A 505 -46.57 -41.71 4.01
N GLN A 506 -45.59 -42.62 3.97
CA GLN A 506 -45.43 -43.60 2.89
C GLN A 506 -46.69 -44.45 2.70
N LEU A 507 -47.33 -44.85 3.80
CA LEU A 507 -48.59 -45.60 3.78
C LEU A 507 -49.71 -44.75 3.13
N ALA A 508 -49.89 -43.51 3.59
CA ALA A 508 -50.91 -42.60 3.08
C ALA A 508 -50.70 -42.25 1.59
N ALA A 509 -49.46 -41.94 1.19
CA ALA A 509 -49.11 -41.66 -0.19
C ALA A 509 -49.36 -42.87 -1.11
N SER A 510 -49.17 -44.09 -0.61
CA SER A 510 -49.44 -45.33 -1.37
C SER A 510 -50.93 -45.55 -1.62
N GLU A 511 -51.79 -45.16 -0.68
CA GLU A 511 -53.26 -45.21 -0.84
C GLU A 511 -53.74 -44.16 -1.84
N ASP A 512 -53.23 -42.92 -1.75
CA ASP A 512 -53.56 -41.85 -2.69
C ASP A 512 -53.04 -42.15 -4.12
N ALA A 513 -51.84 -42.73 -4.25
CA ALA A 513 -51.29 -43.18 -5.53
C ALA A 513 -52.16 -44.25 -6.17
N ARG A 514 -52.63 -45.25 -5.40
CA ARG A 514 -53.53 -46.28 -5.91
C ARG A 514 -54.83 -45.67 -6.44
N ARG A 515 -55.43 -44.73 -5.70
CA ARG A 515 -56.63 -44.00 -6.13
C ARG A 515 -56.40 -43.26 -7.47
N LEU A 516 -55.28 -42.58 -7.63
CA LEU A 516 -54.97 -41.83 -8.87
C LEU A 516 -54.78 -42.73 -10.09
N VAL A 517 -54.20 -43.93 -9.94
CA VAL A 517 -54.10 -44.92 -11.04
C VAL A 517 -55.45 -45.49 -11.41
N GLU A 518 -56.29 -45.79 -10.41
CA GLU A 518 -57.67 -46.24 -10.65
C GLU A 518 -58.47 -45.16 -11.40
N GLU A 519 -58.29 -43.89 -11.02
CA GLU A 519 -58.99 -42.77 -11.63
C GLU A 519 -58.52 -42.44 -13.04
N SER A 520 -57.25 -42.68 -13.38
CA SER A 520 -56.70 -42.47 -14.73
C SER A 520 -57.08 -43.60 -15.70
N SER A 521 -57.34 -44.79 -15.16
CA SER A 521 -57.75 -45.98 -15.90
C SER A 521 -59.25 -45.97 -16.26
N ALA A 522 -60.01 -44.99 -15.76
CA ALA A 522 -61.44 -44.85 -16.08
C ALA A 522 -61.69 -44.60 -17.59
N GLU A 523 -62.73 -45.24 -18.13
CA GLU A 523 -63.13 -45.07 -19.54
C GLU A 523 -63.64 -43.64 -19.80
N GLY A 524 -63.25 -43.07 -20.94
CA GLY A 524 -63.76 -41.76 -21.41
C GLY A 524 -62.93 -40.53 -21.00
N LYS A 525 -61.84 -40.69 -20.23
CA LYS A 525 -60.94 -39.57 -19.92
C LYS A 525 -60.09 -39.17 -21.13
N SER A 526 -60.00 -37.87 -21.37
CA SER A 526 -59.15 -37.28 -22.39
C SER A 526 -57.68 -37.29 -21.99
N PHE A 527 -56.78 -37.15 -22.97
CA PHE A 527 -55.34 -37.02 -22.72
C PHE A 527 -55.01 -35.89 -21.74
N SER A 528 -55.74 -34.77 -21.78
CA SER A 528 -55.51 -33.64 -20.87
C SER A 528 -55.83 -33.99 -19.41
N GLU A 529 -56.96 -34.66 -19.17
CA GLU A 529 -57.39 -35.05 -17.82
C GLU A 529 -56.48 -36.12 -17.21
N VAL A 530 -56.02 -37.09 -18.01
CA VAL A 530 -55.04 -38.08 -17.55
C VAL A 530 -53.67 -37.43 -17.31
N ALA A 531 -53.27 -36.44 -18.11
CA ALA A 531 -52.02 -35.70 -17.91
C ALA A 531 -52.02 -34.85 -16.62
N GLU A 532 -53.19 -34.36 -16.18
CA GLU A 532 -53.37 -33.68 -14.90
C GLU A 532 -53.25 -34.66 -13.72
N LEU A 533 -53.92 -35.81 -13.79
CA LEU A 533 -53.78 -36.88 -12.78
C LEU A 533 -52.34 -37.41 -12.68
N CYS A 534 -51.64 -37.53 -13.81
CA CYS A 534 -50.21 -37.85 -13.82
C CYS A 534 -49.36 -36.76 -13.15
N ALA A 535 -49.75 -35.49 -13.26
CA ALA A 535 -49.06 -34.40 -12.56
C ALA A 535 -49.28 -34.49 -11.05
N GLU A 536 -50.47 -34.89 -10.58
CA GLU A 536 -50.73 -35.15 -9.16
C GLU A 536 -49.97 -36.38 -8.65
N MET A 537 -49.96 -37.48 -9.40
CA MET A 537 -49.19 -38.69 -9.07
C MET A 537 -47.70 -38.38 -8.91
N ARG A 538 -47.15 -37.52 -9.78
CA ARG A 538 -45.73 -37.11 -9.70
C ARG A 538 -45.40 -36.37 -8.41
N LYS A 539 -46.36 -35.71 -7.76
CA LYS A 539 -46.17 -35.08 -6.43
C LYS A 539 -46.05 -36.14 -5.32
N LEU A 540 -46.64 -37.31 -5.50
CA LEU A 540 -46.62 -38.42 -4.54
C LEU A 540 -45.43 -39.36 -4.72
N LEU A 541 -44.90 -39.51 -5.94
CA LEU A 541 -43.76 -40.40 -6.24
C LEU A 541 -42.55 -40.26 -5.27
N PRO A 542 -42.12 -39.04 -4.86
CA PRO A 542 -41.01 -38.88 -3.92
C PRO A 542 -41.29 -39.43 -2.51
N LEU A 543 -42.57 -39.49 -2.12
CA LEU A 543 -43.03 -39.94 -0.80
C LEU A 543 -43.28 -41.45 -0.75
N LEU A 544 -43.38 -42.14 -1.89
CA LEU A 544 -43.62 -43.59 -1.96
C LEU A 544 -42.38 -44.42 -1.62
N HIS A 545 -42.59 -45.67 -1.22
CA HIS A 545 -41.50 -46.63 -1.05
C HIS A 545 -40.79 -46.91 -2.39
N PRO A 546 -39.44 -46.99 -2.45
CA PRO A 546 -38.69 -47.18 -3.70
C PRO A 546 -39.19 -48.32 -4.59
N ASP A 547 -39.54 -49.45 -3.98
CA ASP A 547 -40.00 -50.65 -4.70
C ASP A 547 -41.35 -50.47 -5.40
N SER A 548 -42.18 -49.54 -4.95
CA SER A 548 -43.52 -49.28 -5.50
C SER A 548 -43.54 -48.15 -6.53
N ARG A 549 -42.51 -47.28 -6.54
CA ARG A 549 -42.45 -46.09 -7.41
C ARG A 549 -42.49 -46.43 -8.88
N SER A 550 -41.69 -47.41 -9.29
CA SER A 550 -41.56 -47.84 -10.69
C SER A 550 -42.87 -48.41 -11.24
N ALA A 551 -43.61 -49.16 -10.42
CA ALA A 551 -44.89 -49.74 -10.80
C ALA A 551 -45.98 -48.66 -11.02
N PHE A 552 -46.10 -47.69 -10.11
CA PHE A 552 -47.06 -46.60 -10.25
C PHE A 552 -46.71 -45.63 -11.39
N ALA A 553 -45.42 -45.36 -11.61
CA ALA A 553 -44.97 -44.54 -12.74
C ALA A 553 -45.26 -45.23 -14.08
N ALA A 554 -44.90 -46.51 -14.21
CA ALA A 554 -45.13 -47.28 -15.43
C ALA A 554 -46.61 -47.35 -15.82
N ALA A 555 -47.51 -47.60 -14.86
CA ALA A 555 -48.94 -47.66 -15.11
C ALA A 555 -49.53 -46.32 -15.64
N MET A 556 -49.01 -45.19 -15.17
CA MET A 556 -49.46 -43.88 -15.61
C MET A 556 -48.86 -43.47 -16.96
N ASP A 557 -47.60 -43.83 -17.22
CA ASP A 557 -46.93 -43.59 -18.49
C ASP A 557 -47.54 -44.45 -19.62
N GLU A 558 -47.87 -45.71 -19.35
CA GLU A 558 -48.58 -46.60 -20.29
C GLU A 558 -49.93 -46.00 -20.70
N ARG A 559 -50.71 -45.49 -19.73
CA ARG A 559 -52.01 -44.87 -20.00
C ARG A 559 -51.91 -43.55 -20.78
N LEU A 560 -50.86 -42.76 -20.54
CA LEU A 560 -50.60 -41.53 -21.31
C LEU A 560 -50.23 -41.83 -22.76
N GLU A 561 -49.44 -42.88 -23.00
CA GLU A 561 -49.08 -43.31 -24.35
C GLU A 561 -50.28 -43.83 -25.13
N GLU A 562 -51.21 -44.57 -24.50
CA GLU A 562 -52.46 -45.02 -25.13
C GLU A 562 -53.35 -43.87 -25.63
N LEU A 563 -53.37 -42.74 -24.90
CA LEU A 563 -54.23 -41.59 -25.19
C LEU A 563 -53.54 -40.52 -26.06
N ARG A 564 -52.31 -40.76 -26.51
CA ARG A 564 -51.49 -39.77 -27.21
C ARG A 564 -52.12 -39.36 -28.56
N PRO A 565 -52.38 -38.07 -28.82
CA PRO A 565 -52.92 -37.62 -30.10
C PRO A 565 -51.92 -37.85 -31.24
N ARG A 566 -52.38 -38.37 -32.39
CA ARG A 566 -51.55 -38.50 -33.60
C ARG A 566 -51.31 -37.13 -34.23
N MET A 567 -50.04 -36.77 -34.42
CA MET A 567 -49.63 -35.51 -35.03
C MET A 567 -49.65 -35.62 -36.57
N SER A 568 -49.90 -34.50 -37.26
CA SER A 568 -49.81 -34.47 -38.74
C SER A 568 -48.34 -34.53 -39.21
N GLN A 569 -48.13 -35.05 -40.42
CA GLN A 569 -46.79 -35.24 -40.99
C GLN A 569 -46.02 -33.91 -41.18
N ASP A 570 -46.70 -32.83 -41.53
CA ASP A 570 -46.08 -31.50 -41.66
C ASP A 570 -45.53 -31.00 -40.31
N VAL A 571 -46.27 -31.23 -39.22
CA VAL A 571 -45.85 -30.83 -37.87
C VAL A 571 -44.70 -31.70 -37.38
N LEU A 572 -44.71 -33.00 -37.68
CA LEU A 572 -43.60 -33.90 -37.35
C LEU A 572 -42.31 -33.52 -38.07
N THR A 573 -42.41 -33.19 -39.36
CA THR A 573 -41.28 -32.78 -40.21
C THR A 573 -40.67 -31.47 -39.72
N GLU A 574 -41.49 -30.46 -39.39
CA GLU A 574 -41.00 -29.19 -38.85
C GLU A 574 -40.41 -29.34 -37.44
N GLN A 575 -41.01 -30.20 -36.59
CA GLN A 575 -40.43 -30.53 -35.30
C GLN A 575 -39.10 -31.29 -35.41
N TYR A 576 -38.95 -32.13 -36.44
CA TYR A 576 -37.71 -32.84 -36.72
C TYR A 576 -36.62 -31.87 -37.17
N ARG A 577 -36.91 -30.96 -38.11
CA ARG A 577 -36.01 -29.86 -38.50
C ARG A 577 -35.54 -29.08 -37.28
N LYS A 578 -36.47 -28.65 -36.42
CA LYS A 578 -36.14 -27.91 -35.19
C LYS A 578 -35.31 -28.74 -34.22
N ALA A 579 -35.59 -30.05 -34.07
CA ALA A 579 -34.82 -30.95 -33.23
C ALA A 579 -33.37 -31.09 -33.70
N ARG A 580 -33.18 -31.27 -35.01
CA ARG A 580 -31.88 -31.38 -35.65
C ARG A 580 -31.09 -30.08 -35.53
N LEU A 581 -31.72 -28.93 -35.79
CA LEU A 581 -31.09 -27.63 -35.63
C LEU A 581 -30.64 -27.37 -34.18
N MET A 582 -31.43 -27.81 -33.19
CA MET A 582 -31.10 -27.67 -31.77
C MET A 582 -30.08 -28.70 -31.26
N GLY A 583 -29.59 -29.61 -32.11
CA GLY A 583 -28.67 -30.69 -31.70
C GLY A 583 -29.34 -31.73 -30.78
N ASN A 584 -30.67 -31.84 -30.78
CA ASN A 584 -31.40 -32.79 -29.95
C ASN A 584 -31.50 -34.16 -30.63
N ALA A 585 -30.42 -34.93 -30.56
CA ALA A 585 -30.35 -36.26 -31.16
C ALA A 585 -31.46 -37.23 -30.67
N PRO A 586 -31.80 -37.31 -29.36
CA PRO A 586 -32.89 -38.18 -28.91
C PRO A 586 -34.26 -37.80 -29.49
N ARG A 587 -34.61 -36.50 -29.53
CA ARG A 587 -35.87 -36.05 -30.16
C ARG A 587 -35.86 -36.35 -31.65
N ALA A 588 -34.77 -36.01 -32.33
CA ALA A 588 -34.68 -36.20 -33.77
C ALA A 588 -34.84 -37.68 -34.15
N LEU A 589 -34.21 -38.59 -33.39
CA LEU A 589 -34.35 -40.04 -33.59
C LEU A 589 -35.80 -40.49 -33.40
N SER A 590 -36.46 -40.05 -32.31
CA SER A 590 -37.87 -40.37 -32.07
C SER A 590 -38.78 -39.88 -33.21
N LEU A 591 -38.62 -38.62 -33.63
CA LEU A 591 -39.43 -38.04 -34.70
C LEU A 591 -39.15 -38.68 -36.06
N SER A 592 -37.90 -39.07 -36.34
CA SER A 592 -37.54 -39.75 -37.60
C SER A 592 -38.25 -41.10 -37.76
N GLY A 593 -38.55 -41.81 -36.65
CA GLY A 593 -39.31 -43.05 -36.68
C GLY A 593 -40.82 -42.85 -36.91
N GLU A 594 -41.33 -41.63 -36.71
CA GLU A 594 -42.75 -41.27 -36.88
C GLU A 594 -43.04 -40.59 -38.24
N ILE A 595 -42.00 -40.09 -38.91
CA ILE A 595 -42.08 -39.48 -40.24
C ILE A 595 -42.10 -40.59 -41.31
N THR A 596 -43.10 -40.52 -42.19
CA THR A 596 -43.32 -41.53 -43.23
C THR A 596 -42.56 -41.27 -44.53
N ASP A 597 -42.04 -40.06 -44.74
CA ASP A 597 -41.28 -39.64 -45.93
C ASP A 597 -39.76 -39.54 -45.64
N PRO A 598 -38.94 -40.51 -46.11
CA PRO A 598 -37.49 -40.47 -45.92
C PRO A 598 -36.80 -39.34 -46.69
N LEU A 599 -37.36 -38.90 -47.82
CA LEU A 599 -36.75 -37.84 -48.65
C LEU A 599 -36.83 -36.48 -47.95
N ALA A 600 -37.90 -36.25 -47.18
CA ALA A 600 -38.02 -35.06 -46.34
C ALA A 600 -36.93 -35.02 -45.24
N ILE A 601 -36.61 -36.17 -44.65
CA ILE A 601 -35.54 -36.30 -43.65
C ILE A 601 -34.18 -35.99 -44.29
N GLU A 602 -33.85 -36.63 -45.41
CA GLU A 602 -32.59 -36.43 -46.13
C GLU A 602 -32.40 -34.97 -46.58
N ALA A 603 -33.47 -34.33 -47.07
CA ALA A 603 -33.43 -32.92 -47.48
C ALA A 603 -33.13 -31.98 -46.29
N ILE A 604 -33.75 -32.23 -45.13
CA ILE A 604 -33.53 -31.46 -43.90
C ILE A 604 -32.11 -31.68 -43.38
N ASP A 605 -31.62 -32.92 -43.37
CA ASP A 605 -30.26 -33.22 -42.93
C ASP A 605 -29.22 -32.52 -43.82
N ALA A 606 -29.38 -32.57 -45.15
CA ALA A 606 -28.49 -31.88 -46.08
C ALA A 606 -28.54 -30.34 -45.94
N GLU A 607 -29.73 -29.78 -45.73
CA GLU A 607 -29.93 -28.35 -45.46
C GLU A 607 -29.15 -27.91 -44.21
N ILE A 608 -29.33 -28.63 -43.10
CA ILE A 608 -28.71 -28.32 -41.81
C ILE A 608 -27.20 -28.57 -41.86
N GLU A 609 -26.72 -29.66 -42.47
CA GLU A 609 -25.29 -29.93 -42.62
C GLU A 609 -24.58 -28.83 -43.41
N THR A 610 -25.20 -28.34 -44.48
CA THR A 610 -24.65 -27.23 -45.28
C THR A 610 -24.59 -25.94 -44.46
N MET A 611 -25.64 -25.63 -43.70
CA MET A 611 -25.70 -24.44 -42.83
C MET A 611 -24.67 -24.49 -41.71
N MET A 612 -24.48 -25.65 -41.08
CA MET A 612 -23.61 -25.83 -39.91
C MET A 612 -22.15 -26.13 -40.25
N LYS A 613 -21.79 -26.19 -41.52
CA LYS A 613 -20.45 -26.52 -41.98
C LYS A 613 -19.43 -25.45 -41.58
N ILE A 614 -18.25 -25.91 -41.17
CA ILE A 614 -17.05 -25.09 -41.02
C ILE A 614 -16.01 -25.64 -41.99
N GLU A 615 -15.47 -24.80 -42.85
CA GLU A 615 -14.37 -25.18 -43.74
C GLU A 615 -13.07 -25.13 -42.95
N ALA A 616 -12.32 -26.24 -42.93
CA ALA A 616 -11.08 -26.36 -42.17
C ALA A 616 -9.89 -26.61 -43.11
N GLU A 617 -8.87 -25.77 -42.98
CA GLU A 617 -7.60 -25.85 -43.70
C GLU A 617 -6.45 -25.98 -42.67
N PRO A 618 -5.59 -27.01 -42.74
CA PRO A 618 -4.47 -27.15 -41.82
C PRO A 618 -3.39 -26.09 -42.11
N LEU A 619 -2.79 -25.55 -41.06
CA LEU A 619 -1.65 -24.64 -41.11
C LEU A 619 -0.41 -25.33 -40.56
N GLU A 620 0.77 -25.01 -41.09
CA GLU A 620 2.04 -25.51 -40.55
C GLU A 620 2.36 -24.80 -39.24
N LEU A 621 2.40 -25.52 -38.12
CA LEU A 621 2.80 -25.01 -36.80
C LEU A 621 4.18 -25.54 -36.42
N SER A 622 5.14 -24.67 -36.12
CA SER A 622 6.47 -25.08 -35.68
C SER A 622 7.04 -24.22 -34.54
N LEU A 623 7.83 -24.87 -33.66
CA LEU A 623 8.67 -24.18 -32.68
C LEU A 623 10.02 -23.83 -33.30
N SER A 624 10.48 -22.59 -33.12
CA SER A 624 11.70 -22.11 -33.73
C SER A 624 12.45 -21.13 -32.82
N ASP A 625 13.60 -21.55 -32.29
CA ASP A 625 14.45 -20.71 -31.44
C ASP A 625 15.15 -19.57 -32.21
N SER A 626 15.25 -19.69 -33.55
CA SER A 626 15.91 -18.71 -34.41
C SER A 626 15.07 -17.46 -34.69
N ILE A 627 13.84 -17.37 -34.17
CA ILE A 627 13.01 -16.18 -34.32
C ILE A 627 13.62 -15.03 -33.48
N GLU A 628 13.83 -13.88 -34.11
CA GLU A 628 14.22 -12.65 -33.41
C GLU A 628 12.98 -12.06 -32.72
N VAL A 629 13.04 -11.93 -31.40
CA VAL A 629 11.87 -11.56 -30.59
C VAL A 629 11.79 -10.04 -30.45
N ASP A 630 10.79 -9.43 -31.09
CA ASP A 630 10.38 -8.05 -30.82
C ASP A 630 8.88 -8.00 -30.49
N LEU A 631 8.58 -7.92 -29.19
CA LEU A 631 7.22 -7.90 -28.65
C LEU A 631 6.47 -6.58 -28.92
N ARG A 632 7.16 -5.53 -29.40
CA ARG A 632 6.55 -4.23 -29.71
C ARG A 632 6.15 -4.12 -31.18
N ARG A 633 6.77 -4.92 -32.05
CA ARG A 633 6.47 -4.94 -33.48
C ARG A 633 5.11 -5.58 -33.76
N VAL A 634 4.39 -5.06 -34.74
CA VAL A 634 3.20 -5.73 -35.29
C VAL A 634 3.67 -6.86 -36.20
N ASN A 635 3.45 -8.11 -35.79
CA ASN A 635 3.94 -9.29 -36.51
C ASN A 635 2.83 -10.07 -37.24
N SER A 636 1.57 -9.70 -37.02
CA SER A 636 0.42 -10.27 -37.73
C SER A 636 -0.76 -9.28 -37.77
N SER A 637 -1.61 -9.41 -38.79
CA SER A 637 -2.93 -8.77 -38.85
C SER A 637 -3.96 -9.46 -37.96
N LEU A 638 -3.63 -10.64 -37.43
CA LEU A 638 -4.51 -11.45 -36.64
C LEU A 638 -4.84 -10.74 -35.32
N ARG A 639 -6.10 -10.79 -34.93
CA ARG A 639 -6.57 -10.27 -33.65
C ARG A 639 -6.73 -11.41 -32.68
N PHE A 640 -6.32 -11.22 -31.43
CA PHE A 640 -6.66 -12.18 -30.39
C PHE A 640 -8.18 -12.24 -30.22
N TYR A 641 -8.75 -13.44 -30.25
CA TYR A 641 -10.20 -13.61 -30.09
C TYR A 641 -10.53 -14.24 -28.72
N TRP A 642 -9.97 -15.41 -28.43
CA TRP A 642 -10.08 -16.06 -27.11
C TRP A 642 -9.01 -17.11 -26.91
N SER A 643 -8.85 -17.57 -25.67
CA SER A 643 -7.96 -18.68 -25.31
C SER A 643 -8.62 -19.61 -24.29
N THR A 644 -8.19 -20.86 -24.30
CA THR A 644 -8.54 -21.92 -23.33
C THR A 644 -7.25 -22.54 -22.80
N GLU A 645 -7.31 -23.45 -21.83
CA GLU A 645 -6.14 -24.14 -21.26
C GLU A 645 -5.27 -24.86 -22.31
N ARG A 646 -5.82 -25.14 -23.50
CA ARG A 646 -5.16 -25.87 -24.59
C ARG A 646 -5.07 -25.08 -25.90
N HIS A 647 -6.08 -24.27 -26.17
CA HIS A 647 -6.25 -23.62 -27.46
C HIS A 647 -6.03 -22.12 -27.38
N THR A 648 -5.42 -21.55 -28.41
CA THR A 648 -5.45 -20.11 -28.68
C THR A 648 -6.21 -19.89 -29.99
N CYS A 649 -7.21 -19.01 -29.97
CA CYS A 649 -7.98 -18.65 -31.14
C CYS A 649 -7.70 -17.20 -31.53
N LEU A 650 -7.34 -17.03 -32.79
CA LEU A 650 -7.07 -15.74 -33.40
C LEU A 650 -8.09 -15.52 -34.52
N GLN A 651 -8.42 -14.26 -34.78
CA GLN A 651 -9.34 -13.86 -35.83
C GLN A 651 -8.57 -13.21 -36.97
N ASP A 652 -8.75 -13.72 -38.19
CA ASP A 652 -8.18 -13.13 -39.41
C ASP A 652 -9.17 -12.11 -40.01
N ASP A 653 -10.44 -12.52 -40.14
CA ASP A 653 -11.57 -11.66 -40.51
C ASP A 653 -12.85 -12.08 -39.76
N SER A 654 -14.00 -11.48 -40.07
CA SER A 654 -15.26 -11.75 -39.35
C SER A 654 -15.77 -13.19 -39.50
N GLU A 655 -15.35 -13.92 -40.54
CA GLU A 655 -15.79 -15.28 -40.86
C GLU A 655 -14.67 -16.33 -40.68
N THR A 656 -13.45 -15.90 -40.39
CA THR A 656 -12.26 -16.75 -40.41
C THR A 656 -11.52 -16.69 -39.08
N LEU A 657 -11.42 -17.87 -38.45
CA LEU A 657 -10.68 -18.09 -37.21
C LEU A 657 -9.43 -18.93 -37.47
N ILE A 658 -8.37 -18.68 -36.72
CA ILE A 658 -7.18 -19.52 -36.66
C ILE A 658 -7.13 -20.13 -35.27
N LEU A 659 -7.33 -21.43 -35.20
CA LEU A 659 -7.29 -22.21 -33.98
C LEU A 659 -5.93 -22.90 -33.85
N LEU A 660 -5.19 -22.53 -32.82
CA LEU A 660 -3.93 -23.17 -32.44
C LEU A 660 -4.21 -24.11 -31.27
N ASP A 661 -3.88 -25.39 -31.41
CA ASP A 661 -3.84 -26.36 -30.32
C ASP A 661 -2.38 -26.56 -29.92
N LEU A 662 -2.00 -25.94 -28.80
CA LEU A 662 -0.62 -25.94 -28.33
C LEU A 662 -0.24 -27.24 -27.60
N LYS A 663 -1.22 -28.08 -27.24
CA LYS A 663 -0.96 -29.39 -26.63
C LYS A 663 -0.64 -30.43 -27.70
N GLU A 664 -1.42 -30.48 -28.76
CA GLU A 664 -1.19 -31.39 -29.89
C GLU A 664 -0.25 -30.79 -30.94
N MET A 665 0.13 -29.53 -30.78
CA MET A 665 0.96 -28.78 -31.72
C MET A 665 0.36 -28.76 -33.14
N THR A 666 -0.94 -28.45 -33.25
CA THR A 666 -1.63 -28.29 -34.53
C THR A 666 -2.21 -26.89 -34.71
N ALA A 667 -2.38 -26.46 -35.95
CA ALA A 667 -2.99 -25.18 -36.29
C ALA A 667 -3.97 -25.36 -37.46
N TRP A 668 -5.11 -24.68 -37.37
CA TRP A 668 -6.17 -24.79 -38.37
C TRP A 668 -6.78 -23.42 -38.66
N ARG A 669 -6.97 -23.13 -39.94
CA ARG A 669 -7.79 -22.02 -40.41
C ARG A 669 -9.22 -22.54 -40.62
N LEU A 670 -10.16 -21.96 -39.88
CA LEU A 670 -11.56 -22.35 -39.82
C LEU A 670 -12.43 -21.22 -40.38
N LYS A 671 -13.22 -21.50 -41.40
CA LYS A 671 -14.07 -20.51 -42.08
C LYS A 671 -15.54 -20.89 -42.03
N SER A 672 -16.38 -19.97 -41.59
CA SER A 672 -17.83 -20.11 -41.61
C SER A 672 -18.52 -18.74 -41.52
N PRO A 673 -19.59 -18.48 -42.29
CA PRO A 673 -20.35 -17.23 -42.18
C PRO A 673 -20.98 -17.06 -40.79
N LEU A 674 -21.26 -18.17 -40.09
CA LEU A 674 -21.85 -18.16 -38.75
C LEU A 674 -20.92 -17.60 -37.68
N PHE A 675 -19.61 -17.48 -37.90
CA PHE A 675 -18.71 -16.87 -36.91
C PHE A 675 -18.92 -15.36 -36.73
N THR A 676 -19.54 -14.70 -37.71
CA THR A 676 -19.76 -13.26 -37.68
C THR A 676 -20.62 -12.86 -36.49
N GLY A 677 -20.11 -11.96 -35.63
CA GLY A 677 -20.86 -11.44 -34.49
C GLY A 677 -21.06 -12.42 -33.32
N LEU A 678 -20.31 -13.53 -33.31
CA LEU A 678 -20.30 -14.46 -32.18
C LEU A 678 -19.33 -14.00 -31.09
N LEU A 679 -19.60 -14.41 -29.85
CA LEU A 679 -18.70 -14.31 -28.70
C LEU A 679 -18.64 -15.65 -27.99
N LEU A 680 -17.43 -16.12 -27.66
CA LEU A 680 -17.25 -17.33 -26.86
C LEU A 680 -17.70 -17.10 -25.42
N VAL A 681 -18.54 -17.98 -24.87
CA VAL A 681 -19.01 -17.91 -23.47
C VAL A 681 -18.62 -19.11 -22.62
N ASP A 682 -18.48 -20.29 -23.20
CA ASP A 682 -18.08 -21.52 -22.49
C ASP A 682 -17.38 -22.50 -23.44
N TYR A 683 -16.64 -23.43 -22.87
CA TYR A 683 -15.91 -24.45 -23.63
C TYR A 683 -15.64 -25.71 -22.80
N ILE A 684 -15.48 -26.83 -23.49
CA ILE A 684 -15.01 -28.12 -22.95
C ILE A 684 -13.81 -28.55 -23.78
N VAL A 685 -12.62 -28.45 -23.17
CA VAL A 685 -11.34 -28.64 -23.85
C VAL A 685 -11.14 -30.10 -24.26
N GLU A 686 -11.59 -31.03 -23.44
CA GLU A 686 -11.42 -32.47 -23.60
C GLU A 686 -12.18 -33.01 -24.83
N THR A 687 -13.27 -32.35 -25.21
CA THR A 687 -14.13 -32.73 -26.33
C THR A 687 -14.15 -31.72 -27.48
N HIS A 688 -13.29 -30.69 -27.42
CA HIS A 688 -13.23 -29.62 -28.41
C HIS A 688 -14.57 -28.90 -28.65
N GLN A 689 -15.40 -28.80 -27.61
CA GLN A 689 -16.71 -28.17 -27.72
C GLN A 689 -16.68 -26.73 -27.23
N PHE A 690 -17.30 -25.85 -28.01
CA PHE A 690 -17.31 -24.40 -27.77
C PHE A 690 -18.73 -23.87 -27.84
N LEU A 691 -19.08 -22.99 -26.90
CA LEU A 691 -20.38 -22.31 -26.85
C LEU A 691 -20.18 -20.85 -27.20
N PHE A 692 -20.96 -20.38 -28.14
CA PHE A 692 -20.98 -19.01 -28.59
C PHE A 692 -22.37 -18.39 -28.39
N ILE A 693 -22.39 -17.08 -28.13
CA ILE A 693 -23.59 -16.25 -28.15
C ILE A 693 -23.49 -15.25 -29.29
N GLU A 694 -24.63 -14.91 -29.89
CA GLU A 694 -24.74 -13.87 -30.90
C GLU A 694 -24.97 -12.52 -30.21
N VAL A 695 -24.16 -11.51 -30.52
CA VAL A 695 -24.22 -10.19 -29.85
C VAL A 695 -25.51 -9.43 -30.17
N GLU A 696 -25.95 -9.49 -31.42
CA GLU A 696 -27.14 -8.75 -31.91
C GLU A 696 -28.40 -9.64 -31.98
N GLY A 697 -28.30 -10.89 -31.53
CA GLY A 697 -29.34 -11.90 -31.67
C GLY A 697 -29.70 -12.63 -30.38
N ASN A 698 -30.63 -13.56 -30.49
CA ASN A 698 -31.09 -14.39 -29.35
C ASN A 698 -30.61 -15.85 -29.47
N ASN A 699 -29.73 -16.14 -30.44
CA ASN A 699 -29.26 -17.48 -30.70
C ASN A 699 -27.93 -17.75 -29.99
N ASN A 700 -27.79 -19.00 -29.58
CA ASN A 700 -26.59 -19.57 -29.00
C ASN A 700 -26.16 -20.71 -29.92
N TYR A 701 -24.87 -20.81 -30.15
CA TYR A 701 -24.28 -21.73 -31.11
C TYR A 701 -23.31 -22.64 -30.38
N ARG A 702 -23.52 -23.95 -30.48
CA ARG A 702 -22.50 -24.91 -30.06
C ARG A 702 -21.74 -25.36 -31.29
N ALA A 703 -20.42 -25.43 -31.19
CA ALA A 703 -19.56 -25.99 -32.23
C ALA A 703 -18.58 -26.99 -31.64
N VAL A 704 -18.16 -27.93 -32.48
CA VAL A 704 -16.93 -28.69 -32.29
C VAL A 704 -15.89 -28.05 -33.20
N LEU A 705 -14.73 -27.66 -32.64
CA LEU A 705 -13.61 -27.11 -33.41
C LEU A 705 -12.41 -28.04 -33.26
N ASP A 706 -12.34 -29.03 -34.15
CA ASP A 706 -11.39 -30.14 -34.12
C ASP A 706 -10.97 -30.50 -35.55
N GLY A 707 -10.10 -29.67 -36.13
CA GLY A 707 -9.58 -29.86 -37.47
C GLY A 707 -10.66 -30.08 -38.54
N ASP A 708 -10.56 -31.17 -39.30
CA ASP A 708 -11.49 -31.56 -40.36
C ASP A 708 -12.91 -31.92 -39.87
N ARG A 709 -13.07 -32.19 -38.57
CA ARG A 709 -14.36 -32.46 -37.92
C ARG A 709 -15.07 -31.20 -37.46
N SER A 710 -14.47 -30.03 -37.69
CA SER A 710 -15.03 -28.76 -37.24
C SER A 710 -16.41 -28.51 -37.85
N ARG A 711 -17.40 -28.27 -36.98
CA ARG A 711 -18.78 -27.95 -37.38
C ARG A 711 -19.56 -27.34 -36.24
N PHE A 712 -20.60 -26.58 -36.57
CA PHE A 712 -21.65 -26.28 -35.61
C PHE A 712 -22.48 -27.54 -35.34
N THR A 713 -22.86 -27.75 -34.08
CA THR A 713 -23.64 -28.91 -33.64
C THR A 713 -25.04 -28.53 -33.18
N SER A 714 -25.26 -27.28 -32.78
CA SER A 714 -26.59 -26.79 -32.40
C SER A 714 -26.69 -25.27 -32.52
N ILE A 715 -27.91 -24.82 -32.85
CA ILE A 715 -28.35 -23.43 -32.79
C ILE A 715 -29.64 -23.39 -31.97
N PHE A 716 -29.65 -22.62 -30.89
CA PHE A 716 -30.80 -22.57 -29.98
C PHE A 716 -30.94 -21.24 -29.25
N GLY A 717 -32.16 -20.87 -28.90
CA GLY A 717 -32.44 -19.75 -27.99
C GLY A 717 -32.65 -20.22 -26.56
N VAL A 718 -32.33 -19.39 -25.58
CA VAL A 718 -32.70 -19.64 -24.17
C VAL A 718 -34.23 -19.54 -24.06
N PRO A 719 -34.93 -20.57 -23.53
CA PRO A 719 -36.40 -20.58 -23.52
C PRO A 719 -36.96 -19.42 -22.70
N ALA A 720 -37.77 -18.54 -23.30
CA ALA A 720 -38.43 -17.44 -22.58
C ALA A 720 -39.46 -17.91 -21.54
N GLY A 721 -40.04 -19.11 -21.71
CA GLY A 721 -41.20 -19.61 -20.96
C GLY A 721 -41.12 -19.48 -19.43
N PRO A 722 -40.08 -20.00 -18.76
CA PRO A 722 -39.95 -19.88 -17.31
C PRO A 722 -39.33 -18.56 -16.81
N PHE A 723 -38.93 -17.67 -17.72
CA PHE A 723 -38.27 -16.38 -17.39
C PHE A 723 -39.11 -15.17 -17.82
N LYS A 724 -40.33 -15.41 -18.33
CA LYS A 724 -41.22 -14.43 -18.97
C LYS A 724 -41.74 -13.32 -18.04
N ASP A 725 -41.81 -13.58 -16.74
CA ASP A 725 -42.39 -12.65 -15.76
C ASP A 725 -41.35 -11.71 -15.13
N MET A 726 -40.07 -11.82 -15.50
CA MET A 726 -38.99 -11.08 -14.86
C MET A 726 -38.16 -10.34 -15.91
N ALA A 727 -37.88 -9.05 -15.67
CA ALA A 727 -36.86 -8.30 -16.40
C ALA A 727 -35.48 -8.85 -16.01
N THR A 728 -35.13 -10.02 -16.56
CA THR A 728 -33.90 -10.76 -16.23
C THR A 728 -32.87 -10.60 -17.34
N SER A 729 -31.64 -10.20 -16.99
CA SER A 729 -30.52 -10.27 -17.92
C SER A 729 -29.80 -11.61 -17.77
N LEU A 730 -29.46 -12.20 -18.91
CA LEU A 730 -28.60 -13.38 -18.99
C LEU A 730 -27.18 -12.96 -18.60
N GLU A 731 -26.73 -13.35 -17.42
CA GLU A 731 -25.38 -13.04 -16.98
C GLU A 731 -24.39 -14.07 -17.53
N MET A 732 -24.73 -15.37 -17.48
CA MET A 732 -23.83 -16.45 -17.86
C MET A 732 -24.57 -17.68 -18.38
N LEU A 733 -23.94 -18.40 -19.31
CA LEU A 733 -24.44 -19.64 -19.89
C LEU A 733 -23.30 -20.66 -20.01
N PHE A 734 -23.53 -21.87 -19.50
CA PHE A 734 -22.59 -22.98 -19.56
C PHE A 734 -23.25 -24.21 -20.18
N MET A 735 -22.52 -24.96 -21.01
CA MET A 735 -22.96 -26.25 -21.52
C MET A 735 -22.62 -27.37 -20.54
N SER A 736 -23.41 -28.44 -20.47
CA SER A 736 -23.05 -29.61 -19.69
C SER A 736 -21.99 -30.45 -20.40
N GLU A 737 -20.99 -30.88 -19.64
CA GLU A 737 -19.93 -31.79 -20.07
C GLU A 737 -20.43 -33.24 -20.15
N THR A 738 -21.41 -33.60 -19.31
CA THR A 738 -21.92 -34.97 -19.24
C THR A 738 -23.21 -35.18 -20.03
N LYS A 739 -23.93 -34.12 -20.40
CA LYS A 739 -25.20 -34.20 -21.13
C LYS A 739 -25.25 -33.18 -22.26
N GLU A 740 -25.33 -33.68 -23.48
CA GLU A 740 -25.27 -32.86 -24.70
C GLU A 740 -26.38 -31.79 -24.80
N CYS A 741 -27.56 -32.00 -24.22
CA CYS A 741 -28.68 -31.05 -24.30
C CYS A 741 -28.98 -30.34 -22.97
N GLU A 742 -28.07 -30.35 -22.00
CA GLU A 742 -28.26 -29.71 -20.68
C GLU A 742 -27.36 -28.47 -20.57
N TYR A 743 -27.91 -27.40 -20.02
CA TYR A 743 -27.25 -26.11 -19.89
C TYR A 743 -27.51 -25.53 -18.51
N PHE A 744 -26.54 -24.77 -18.01
CA PHE A 744 -26.61 -24.03 -16.76
C PHE A 744 -26.61 -22.54 -17.07
N VAL A 745 -27.49 -21.80 -16.41
CA VAL A 745 -27.68 -20.38 -16.66
C VAL A 745 -27.71 -19.61 -15.34
N ALA A 746 -27.04 -18.46 -15.31
CA ALA A 746 -27.19 -17.48 -14.24
C ALA A 746 -27.97 -16.26 -14.77
N LEU A 747 -28.97 -15.85 -14.01
CA LEU A 747 -29.90 -14.78 -14.36
C LEU A 747 -29.88 -13.74 -13.25
N SER A 748 -29.71 -12.47 -13.61
CA SER A 748 -29.88 -11.39 -12.65
C SER A 748 -31.31 -10.85 -12.70
N ASP A 749 -31.87 -10.59 -11.53
CA ASP A 749 -33.24 -10.07 -11.39
C ASP A 749 -33.19 -8.73 -10.64
N SER A 750 -33.75 -7.69 -11.25
CA SER A 750 -33.74 -6.31 -10.75
C SER A 750 -34.43 -6.05 -9.39
N GLY A 751 -34.88 -7.09 -8.66
CA GLY A 751 -35.47 -6.89 -7.33
C GLY A 751 -35.65 -8.10 -6.39
N VAL A 752 -35.40 -9.36 -6.80
CA VAL A 752 -35.73 -10.55 -5.99
C VAL A 752 -34.52 -11.47 -5.73
N GLY A 753 -33.32 -11.04 -6.12
CA GLY A 753 -32.09 -11.83 -6.01
C GLY A 753 -31.88 -12.74 -7.22
N ASP A 754 -30.61 -12.96 -7.56
CA ASP A 754 -30.21 -13.67 -8.76
C ASP A 754 -30.53 -15.16 -8.69
N LYS A 755 -30.68 -15.80 -9.84
CA LYS A 755 -31.06 -17.21 -9.95
C LYS A 755 -30.07 -17.97 -10.78
N ILE A 756 -29.80 -19.20 -10.35
CA ILE A 756 -29.14 -20.20 -11.18
C ILE A 756 -30.19 -21.20 -11.62
N ALA A 757 -30.20 -21.50 -12.90
CA ALA A 757 -31.10 -22.46 -13.48
C ALA A 757 -30.32 -23.54 -14.21
N ARG A 758 -30.85 -24.76 -14.17
CA ARG A 758 -30.44 -25.86 -15.03
C ARG A 758 -31.63 -26.19 -15.91
N PHE A 759 -31.43 -26.17 -17.22
CA PHE A 759 -32.46 -26.52 -18.19
C PHE A 759 -31.92 -27.50 -19.21
N SER A 760 -32.82 -28.29 -19.78
CA SER A 760 -32.51 -29.10 -20.95
C SER A 760 -33.36 -28.69 -22.14
N ILE A 761 -32.77 -28.76 -23.32
CA ILE A 761 -33.45 -28.56 -24.61
C ILE A 761 -34.30 -29.82 -24.99
N ASN A 762 -34.30 -30.87 -24.15
CA ASN A 762 -35.17 -32.04 -24.29
C ASN A 762 -36.64 -31.76 -23.93
N ASN A 763 -37.44 -31.50 -24.96
CA ASN A 763 -38.85 -31.88 -25.20
C ASN A 763 -39.96 -31.74 -24.14
N VAL A 764 -41.04 -31.09 -24.60
CA VAL A 764 -42.44 -31.11 -24.12
C VAL A 764 -42.70 -30.48 -22.74
N ARG A 765 -41.82 -30.66 -21.76
CA ARG A 765 -41.84 -29.94 -20.48
C ARG A 765 -40.40 -29.66 -20.07
N ASN A 766 -39.95 -28.41 -20.21
CA ASN A 766 -38.64 -27.98 -19.73
C ASN A 766 -38.60 -28.21 -18.21
N SER A 767 -37.96 -29.29 -17.76
CA SER A 767 -37.62 -29.45 -16.35
C SER A 767 -36.58 -28.38 -16.03
N LEU A 768 -37.05 -27.29 -15.46
CA LEU A 768 -36.21 -26.20 -15.00
C LEU A 768 -36.01 -26.39 -13.51
N ASP A 769 -34.80 -26.81 -13.14
CA ASP A 769 -34.40 -26.72 -11.74
C ASP A 769 -33.86 -25.31 -11.54
N THR A 770 -34.47 -24.56 -10.63
CA THR A 770 -34.02 -23.22 -10.27
C THR A 770 -33.55 -23.19 -8.83
N ARG A 771 -32.59 -22.32 -8.57
CA ARG A 771 -32.17 -21.97 -7.22
C ARG A 771 -32.00 -20.46 -7.13
N SER A 772 -32.75 -19.84 -6.24
CA SER A 772 -32.57 -18.44 -5.90
C SER A 772 -31.35 -18.26 -5.00
N LEU A 773 -30.60 -17.19 -5.25
CA LEU A 773 -29.51 -16.71 -4.42
C LEU A 773 -29.97 -15.47 -3.67
N ALA A 774 -29.39 -15.26 -2.48
CA ALA A 774 -29.75 -14.14 -1.62
C ALA A 774 -29.14 -12.79 -2.08
N SER A 775 -28.06 -12.85 -2.87
CA SER A 775 -27.26 -11.68 -3.28
C SER A 775 -27.02 -11.73 -4.80
N LYS A 776 -26.69 -10.58 -5.38
CA LYS A 776 -26.39 -10.43 -6.81
C LYS A 776 -25.15 -11.24 -7.20
N VAL A 777 -25.21 -11.96 -8.32
CA VAL A 777 -24.12 -12.70 -8.92
C VAL A 777 -23.18 -11.71 -9.62
N LEU A 778 -21.93 -11.71 -9.21
CA LEU A 778 -20.86 -10.90 -9.79
C LEU A 778 -20.06 -11.66 -10.85
N GLY A 779 -20.23 -12.99 -10.91
CA GLY A 779 -19.60 -13.85 -11.90
C GLY A 779 -19.57 -15.31 -11.47
N ALA A 780 -19.23 -16.19 -12.40
CA ALA A 780 -19.05 -17.61 -12.17
C ALA A 780 -18.00 -18.17 -13.12
N LYS A 781 -17.32 -19.22 -12.66
CA LYS A 781 -16.32 -19.94 -13.44
C LYS A 781 -16.51 -21.43 -13.23
N ARG A 782 -16.32 -22.20 -14.30
CA ARG A 782 -16.26 -23.66 -14.24
C ARG A 782 -15.03 -24.07 -13.46
N VAL A 783 -15.21 -24.99 -12.52
CA VAL A 783 -14.10 -25.55 -11.71
C VAL A 783 -13.91 -27.05 -11.89
N GLY A 784 -14.93 -27.73 -12.44
CA GLY A 784 -14.88 -29.16 -12.72
C GLY A 784 -16.03 -29.60 -13.59
N THR A 785 -16.23 -30.92 -13.67
CA THR A 785 -17.32 -31.52 -14.46
C THR A 785 -18.67 -31.08 -13.93
N ASP A 786 -19.40 -30.30 -14.73
CA ASP A 786 -20.70 -29.68 -14.40
C ASP A 786 -20.73 -29.01 -13.01
N SER A 787 -19.61 -28.43 -12.59
CA SER A 787 -19.47 -27.76 -11.28
C SER A 787 -18.87 -26.37 -11.46
N PHE A 788 -19.44 -25.41 -10.75
CA PHE A 788 -19.17 -23.98 -10.95
C PHE A 788 -18.91 -23.31 -9.61
N VAL A 789 -17.90 -22.46 -9.54
CA VAL A 789 -17.80 -21.49 -8.46
C VAL A 789 -18.54 -20.23 -8.88
N ILE A 790 -19.38 -19.73 -7.98
CA ILE A 790 -20.27 -18.60 -8.18
C ILE A 790 -19.91 -17.56 -7.14
N VAL A 791 -19.68 -16.35 -7.62
CA VAL A 791 -19.36 -15.18 -6.82
C VAL A 791 -20.62 -14.35 -6.71
N THR A 792 -21.00 -14.01 -5.49
CA THR A 792 -21.98 -12.98 -5.22
C THR A 792 -21.33 -11.79 -4.51
N GLU A 793 -22.10 -10.74 -4.26
CA GLU A 793 -21.65 -9.59 -3.46
C GLU A 793 -21.11 -9.98 -2.08
N ASP A 794 -21.65 -11.04 -1.47
CA ASP A 794 -21.35 -11.40 -0.09
C ASP A 794 -20.67 -12.76 0.07
N GLU A 795 -20.79 -13.65 -0.92
CA GLU A 795 -20.39 -15.04 -0.80
C GLU A 795 -19.66 -15.58 -2.05
N LEU A 796 -18.64 -16.39 -1.82
CA LEU A 796 -18.09 -17.31 -2.80
C LEU A 796 -18.67 -18.69 -2.55
N MET A 797 -19.30 -19.29 -3.55
CA MET A 797 -20.03 -20.55 -3.40
C MET A 797 -19.63 -21.58 -4.45
N LEU A 798 -19.46 -22.84 -4.04
CA LEU A 798 -19.33 -23.96 -4.96
C LEU A 798 -20.72 -24.55 -5.25
N CYS A 799 -21.09 -24.56 -6.53
CA CYS A 799 -22.33 -25.09 -7.06
C CYS A 799 -22.05 -26.39 -7.82
N SER A 800 -22.67 -27.48 -7.38
CA SER A 800 -22.60 -28.77 -8.06
C SER A 800 -23.60 -28.87 -9.21
N ARG A 801 -23.48 -29.94 -10.00
CA ARG A 801 -24.39 -30.30 -11.10
C ARG A 801 -25.88 -30.29 -10.76
N THR A 802 -26.26 -30.59 -9.52
CA THR A 802 -27.68 -30.60 -9.09
C THR A 802 -28.15 -29.24 -8.59
N LEU A 803 -27.35 -28.18 -8.81
CA LEU A 803 -27.50 -26.88 -8.19
C LEU A 803 -27.40 -26.91 -6.65
N ALA A 804 -26.90 -28.01 -6.08
CA ALA A 804 -26.62 -28.09 -4.65
C ALA A 804 -25.36 -27.28 -4.33
N LEU A 805 -25.49 -26.35 -3.37
CA LEU A 805 -24.38 -25.56 -2.85
C LEU A 805 -23.67 -26.36 -1.76
N SER A 806 -22.40 -26.69 -1.97
CA SER A 806 -21.62 -27.53 -1.05
C SER A 806 -20.80 -26.72 -0.05
N THR A 807 -20.04 -25.76 -0.55
CA THR A 807 -19.09 -24.96 0.25
C THR A 807 -19.37 -23.49 0.01
N ARG A 808 -19.39 -22.70 1.09
CA ARG A 808 -19.62 -21.26 1.04
C ARG A 808 -18.62 -20.54 1.91
N VAL A 809 -18.12 -19.43 1.39
CA VAL A 809 -17.20 -18.55 2.08
C VAL A 809 -17.79 -17.14 2.04
N LYS A 810 -18.14 -16.59 3.21
CA LYS A 810 -18.69 -15.24 3.34
C LYS A 810 -17.56 -14.23 3.27
N LEU A 811 -17.23 -13.78 2.08
CA LEU A 811 -16.18 -12.82 1.82
C LEU A 811 -16.57 -12.04 0.55
N GLN A 812 -16.37 -10.71 0.55
CA GLN A 812 -16.39 -9.91 -0.67
C GLN A 812 -15.17 -10.29 -1.53
N VAL A 813 -15.37 -11.29 -2.39
CA VAL A 813 -14.30 -11.91 -3.16
C VAL A 813 -14.60 -11.77 -4.64
N CYS A 814 -13.56 -11.67 -5.43
CA CYS A 814 -13.66 -11.71 -6.88
C CYS A 814 -12.79 -12.84 -7.42
N ILE A 815 -13.33 -13.75 -8.23
CA ILE A 815 -12.49 -14.73 -8.92
C ILE A 815 -11.70 -14.02 -10.01
N LEU A 816 -10.38 -14.10 -9.92
CA LEU A 816 -9.47 -13.66 -10.96
C LEU A 816 -9.25 -14.78 -11.99
N ALA A 817 -9.03 -16.00 -11.51
CA ALA A 817 -8.54 -17.12 -12.31
C ALA A 817 -8.94 -18.47 -11.67
N VAL A 818 -9.11 -19.52 -12.48
CA VAL A 818 -9.34 -20.89 -12.01
C VAL A 818 -8.35 -21.83 -12.68
N ASP A 819 -7.70 -22.64 -11.87
CA ASP A 819 -6.81 -23.75 -12.23
C ASP A 819 -7.55 -25.07 -12.07
N ARG A 820 -8.06 -25.62 -13.18
CA ARG A 820 -8.71 -26.94 -13.14
C ARG A 820 -7.71 -28.06 -12.92
N HIS A 821 -6.47 -27.92 -13.39
CA HIS A 821 -5.44 -28.95 -13.33
C HIS A 821 -4.91 -29.15 -11.91
N ASN A 822 -4.54 -28.05 -11.23
CA ASN A 822 -4.03 -28.10 -9.85
C ASN A 822 -5.12 -27.86 -8.79
N HIS A 823 -6.38 -27.78 -9.22
CA HIS A 823 -7.54 -27.62 -8.34
C HIS A 823 -7.43 -26.36 -7.46
N THR A 824 -7.09 -25.22 -8.09
CA THR A 824 -6.82 -23.94 -7.41
C THR A 824 -7.73 -22.83 -7.96
N VAL A 825 -8.23 -21.95 -7.10
CA VAL A 825 -9.03 -20.77 -7.44
C VAL A 825 -8.27 -19.54 -6.97
N TYR A 826 -7.85 -18.69 -7.90
CA TYR A 826 -7.23 -17.41 -7.61
C TYR A 826 -8.31 -16.37 -7.44
N SER A 827 -8.35 -15.74 -6.27
CA SER A 827 -9.41 -14.82 -5.89
C SER A 827 -8.85 -13.59 -5.18
N LEU A 828 -9.43 -12.44 -5.46
CA LEU A 828 -9.08 -11.17 -4.84
C LEU A 828 -10.00 -10.95 -3.65
N PHE A 829 -9.42 -10.77 -2.47
CA PHE A 829 -10.10 -10.49 -1.21
C PHE A 829 -9.48 -9.25 -0.56
N GLU A 830 -10.29 -8.23 -0.25
CA GLU A 830 -9.83 -6.96 0.36
C GLU A 830 -8.63 -6.28 -0.38
N GLY A 831 -8.48 -6.53 -1.68
CA GLY A 831 -7.38 -6.02 -2.49
C GLY A 831 -6.12 -6.91 -2.51
N GLY A 832 -6.09 -7.99 -1.73
CA GLY A 832 -5.04 -9.01 -1.78
C GLY A 832 -5.44 -10.19 -2.68
N LEU A 833 -4.47 -10.74 -3.41
CA LEU A 833 -4.67 -11.96 -4.22
C LEU A 833 -4.39 -13.20 -3.37
N MET A 834 -5.34 -14.14 -3.36
CA MET A 834 -5.29 -15.39 -2.61
C MET A 834 -5.57 -16.56 -3.55
N ALA A 835 -4.84 -17.66 -3.36
CA ALA A 835 -5.11 -18.93 -4.01
C ALA A 835 -5.83 -19.87 -3.03
N HIS A 836 -6.98 -20.38 -3.43
CA HIS A 836 -7.79 -21.34 -2.68
C HIS A 836 -7.79 -22.70 -3.37
N ASN A 837 -8.02 -23.79 -2.66
CA ASN A 837 -8.35 -25.06 -3.32
C ASN A 837 -9.84 -25.10 -3.75
N LEU A 838 -10.28 -26.20 -4.38
CA LEU A 838 -11.68 -26.37 -4.78
C LEU A 838 -12.68 -26.42 -3.61
N ASP A 839 -12.21 -26.75 -2.40
CA ASP A 839 -13.00 -26.62 -1.17
C ASP A 839 -12.98 -25.19 -0.61
N LEU A 840 -12.50 -24.22 -1.39
CA LEU A 840 -12.36 -22.80 -1.04
C LEU A 840 -11.49 -22.52 0.19
N SER A 841 -10.72 -23.51 0.66
CA SER A 841 -9.73 -23.31 1.73
C SER A 841 -8.47 -22.66 1.17
N SER A 842 -7.91 -21.71 1.91
CA SER A 842 -6.73 -20.97 1.50
C SER A 842 -5.52 -21.91 1.36
N LYS A 843 -4.86 -21.86 0.20
CA LYS A 843 -3.56 -22.52 -0.07
C LYS A 843 -2.40 -21.54 0.15
N GLU A 844 -2.49 -20.37 -0.48
CA GLU A 844 -1.37 -19.43 -0.61
C GLU A 844 -1.88 -18.00 -0.77
N GLY A 845 -1.11 -17.02 -0.26
CA GLY A 845 -1.41 -15.60 -0.40
C GLY A 845 -0.30 -14.88 -1.14
N PHE A 846 -0.65 -13.90 -1.96
CA PHE A 846 0.26 -13.03 -2.70
C PHE A 846 0.19 -11.61 -2.10
N PRO A 847 0.80 -11.38 -0.92
CA PRO A 847 0.67 -10.11 -0.19
C PRO A 847 1.26 -8.92 -0.94
N GLU A 848 2.27 -9.16 -1.80
CA GLU A 848 2.92 -8.14 -2.63
C GLU A 848 2.08 -7.76 -3.86
N ALA A 849 1.09 -8.58 -4.25
CA ALA A 849 0.29 -8.39 -5.46
C ALA A 849 -0.85 -7.36 -5.29
N ILE A 850 -0.64 -6.31 -4.49
CA ILE A 850 -1.67 -5.33 -4.11
C ILE A 850 -2.31 -4.67 -5.36
N SER A 851 -1.52 -4.45 -6.42
CA SER A 851 -2.01 -3.83 -7.67
C SER A 851 -2.93 -4.75 -8.49
N ALA A 852 -2.94 -6.06 -8.23
CA ALA A 852 -3.81 -7.01 -8.94
C ALA A 852 -5.29 -6.67 -8.75
N GLY A 853 -5.66 -6.13 -7.59
CA GLY A 853 -7.02 -5.69 -7.29
C GLY A 853 -7.49 -4.44 -8.04
N VAL A 854 -6.58 -3.73 -8.72
CA VAL A 854 -6.90 -2.50 -9.46
C VAL A 854 -7.17 -2.78 -10.94
N PHE A 855 -6.67 -3.89 -11.48
CA PHE A 855 -6.90 -4.25 -12.87
C PHE A 855 -8.30 -4.87 -13.07
N PRO A 856 -9.04 -4.47 -14.13
CA PRO A 856 -10.32 -5.08 -14.46
C PRO A 856 -10.19 -6.59 -14.69
N LYS A 857 -11.11 -7.37 -14.14
CA LYS A 857 -11.10 -8.84 -14.26
C LYS A 857 -11.15 -9.28 -15.73
N GLY A 858 -11.96 -8.60 -16.54
CA GLY A 858 -12.11 -8.87 -17.98
C GLY A 858 -10.89 -8.49 -18.82
N ALA A 859 -9.87 -7.85 -18.23
CA ALA A 859 -8.63 -7.50 -18.90
C ALA A 859 -7.55 -8.60 -18.78
N LEU A 860 -7.71 -9.58 -17.87
CA LEU A 860 -6.74 -10.66 -17.73
C LEU A 860 -6.86 -11.64 -18.90
N LEU A 861 -5.78 -11.82 -19.66
CA LEU A 861 -5.69 -12.75 -20.78
C LEU A 861 -5.05 -14.08 -20.39
N GLY A 862 -4.16 -14.07 -19.39
CA GLY A 862 -3.52 -15.29 -18.90
C GLY A 862 -2.77 -15.05 -17.59
N LEU A 863 -2.54 -16.13 -16.85
CA LEU A 863 -1.69 -16.17 -15.66
C LEU A 863 -0.83 -17.42 -15.77
N ASN A 864 0.48 -17.28 -15.56
CA ASN A 864 1.39 -18.40 -15.45
C ASN A 864 1.75 -18.58 -13.97
N ALA A 865 1.33 -19.68 -13.37
CA ALA A 865 1.56 -19.97 -11.95
C ALA A 865 3.05 -20.22 -11.63
N ASP A 866 3.81 -20.80 -12.55
CA ASP A 866 5.23 -21.15 -12.33
C ASP A 866 6.13 -19.92 -12.27
N THR A 867 5.82 -18.90 -13.08
CA THR A 867 6.56 -17.62 -13.14
C THR A 867 5.88 -16.51 -12.33
N GLU A 868 4.65 -16.75 -11.88
CA GLU A 868 3.79 -15.77 -11.19
C GLU A 868 3.57 -14.49 -12.01
N ILE A 869 3.56 -14.62 -13.35
CA ILE A 869 3.35 -13.51 -14.28
C ILE A 869 1.94 -13.61 -14.85
N ALA A 870 1.17 -12.52 -14.76
CA ALA A 870 -0.11 -12.32 -15.43
C ALA A 870 0.06 -11.44 -16.68
N PHE A 871 -0.74 -11.69 -17.70
CA PHE A 871 -0.80 -10.91 -18.93
C PHE A 871 -2.16 -10.24 -19.06
N TYR A 872 -2.16 -8.91 -19.20
CA TYR A 872 -3.36 -8.07 -19.24
C TYR A 872 -3.47 -7.32 -20.57
N ARG A 873 -4.70 -7.10 -21.03
CA ARG A 873 -5.04 -6.20 -22.14
C ARG A 873 -5.45 -4.81 -21.64
N THR A 874 -5.08 -3.78 -22.40
CA THR A 874 -5.61 -2.43 -22.26
C THR A 874 -6.80 -2.23 -23.21
N LYS A 875 -7.61 -1.18 -22.98
CA LYS A 875 -8.67 -0.75 -23.92
C LYS A 875 -8.15 -0.37 -25.30
N SER A 876 -6.90 0.10 -25.38
CA SER A 876 -6.20 0.41 -26.63
C SER A 876 -5.64 -0.82 -27.36
N GLU A 877 -6.10 -2.04 -27.01
CA GLU A 877 -5.67 -3.31 -27.62
C GLU A 877 -4.15 -3.54 -27.53
N LYS A 878 -3.50 -3.04 -26.47
CA LYS A 878 -2.11 -3.34 -26.12
C LYS A 878 -2.06 -4.30 -24.95
N GLY A 879 -0.99 -5.09 -24.87
CA GLY A 879 -0.75 -6.03 -23.78
C GLY A 879 0.30 -5.50 -22.80
N PHE A 880 0.27 -5.96 -21.56
CA PHE A 880 1.40 -5.84 -20.63
C PHE A 880 1.43 -7.01 -19.65
N PHE A 881 2.63 -7.32 -19.16
CA PHE A 881 2.84 -8.34 -18.14
C PHE A 881 2.93 -7.70 -16.76
N TYR A 882 2.39 -8.39 -15.77
CA TYR A 882 2.40 -8.00 -14.36
C TYR A 882 2.92 -9.18 -13.53
N ASN A 883 3.95 -8.94 -12.75
CA ASN A 883 4.56 -9.94 -11.89
C ASN A 883 3.94 -9.85 -10.48
N LEU A 884 3.19 -10.90 -10.11
CA LEU A 884 2.47 -10.98 -8.85
C LEU A 884 3.42 -11.03 -7.63
N ARG A 885 4.63 -11.56 -7.82
CA ARG A 885 5.58 -11.80 -6.72
C ARG A 885 6.17 -10.53 -6.14
N ASN A 886 6.47 -9.57 -7.01
CA ASN A 886 7.28 -8.41 -6.69
C ASN A 886 6.64 -7.09 -7.14
N ASN A 887 5.35 -7.11 -7.48
CA ASN A 887 4.58 -5.92 -7.83
C ASN A 887 5.18 -5.12 -9.01
N MET A 888 5.75 -5.81 -9.99
CA MET A 888 6.40 -5.21 -11.16
C MET A 888 5.50 -5.27 -12.40
N LEU A 889 5.50 -4.20 -13.20
CA LEU A 889 4.78 -4.09 -14.46
C LEU A 889 5.73 -3.90 -15.64
N SER A 890 5.51 -4.63 -16.73
CA SER A 890 6.34 -4.57 -17.92
C SER A 890 5.99 -3.37 -18.81
N SER A 891 6.88 -3.01 -19.73
CA SER A 891 6.53 -2.16 -20.87
C SER A 891 5.45 -2.81 -21.74
N HIS A 892 4.64 -1.99 -22.44
CA HIS A 892 3.59 -2.48 -23.33
C HIS A 892 4.16 -3.33 -24.48
N VAL A 893 3.37 -4.31 -24.88
CA VAL A 893 3.60 -5.21 -26.00
C VAL A 893 2.40 -5.20 -26.94
N ASN A 894 2.60 -5.67 -28.16
CA ASN A 894 1.50 -5.89 -29.08
C ASN A 894 0.77 -7.19 -28.72
N LEU A 895 -0.56 -7.12 -28.50
CA LEU A 895 -1.38 -8.29 -28.18
C LEU A 895 -1.26 -9.40 -29.22
N SER A 896 -1.17 -9.06 -30.52
CA SER A 896 -1.12 -10.06 -31.60
C SER A 896 0.24 -10.77 -31.73
N SER A 897 1.24 -10.34 -30.97
CA SER A 897 2.59 -10.94 -30.99
C SER A 897 2.81 -11.96 -29.88
N VAL A 898 1.94 -11.98 -28.88
CA VAL A 898 2.00 -12.92 -27.76
C VAL A 898 0.80 -13.83 -27.85
N ILE A 899 1.05 -15.13 -27.90
CA ILE A 899 0.02 -16.12 -27.67
C ILE A 899 0.27 -16.85 -26.35
N SER A 900 -0.84 -17.23 -25.72
CA SER A 900 -0.81 -18.03 -24.52
C SER A 900 -2.00 -18.98 -24.53
N THR A 901 -1.85 -20.11 -23.85
CA THR A 901 -3.00 -20.83 -23.33
C THR A 901 -3.59 -20.04 -22.16
N ALA A 902 -4.87 -20.24 -21.88
CA ALA A 902 -5.51 -19.68 -20.70
C ALA A 902 -4.93 -20.30 -19.41
N ILE A 903 -5.19 -19.61 -18.31
CA ILE A 903 -4.76 -19.91 -16.93
C ILE A 903 -4.80 -21.41 -16.61
N PRO A 904 -3.80 -21.97 -15.89
CA PRO A 904 -2.69 -21.30 -15.19
C PRO A 904 -1.29 -21.77 -15.62
N SER A 905 -1.17 -22.76 -16.50
CA SER A 905 0.09 -23.23 -17.06
C SER A 905 0.37 -22.54 -18.40
N ALA A 906 0.10 -21.23 -18.44
CA ALA A 906 0.23 -20.43 -19.64
C ALA A 906 1.71 -20.25 -20.01
N ALA A 907 2.26 -21.15 -20.81
CA ALA A 907 3.50 -20.84 -21.51
C ALA A 907 3.24 -19.65 -22.44
N TRP A 908 4.18 -18.72 -22.45
CA TRP A 908 4.13 -17.51 -23.25
C TRP A 908 4.91 -17.75 -24.52
N TYR A 909 4.28 -17.59 -25.68
CA TYR A 909 4.96 -17.72 -26.96
C TYR A 909 4.93 -16.42 -27.74
N TYR A 910 6.06 -16.10 -28.35
CA TYR A 910 6.14 -15.12 -29.42
C TYR A 910 5.71 -15.78 -30.74
N MET A 911 4.84 -15.13 -31.50
CA MET A 911 4.27 -15.69 -32.73
C MET A 911 4.60 -14.85 -33.97
N GLU A 912 5.02 -15.53 -35.04
CA GLU A 912 5.03 -15.00 -36.40
C GLU A 912 4.02 -15.79 -37.26
N TYR A 913 3.14 -15.07 -37.96
CA TYR A 913 2.18 -15.66 -38.89
C TYR A 913 2.47 -15.22 -40.33
N ASP A 914 2.58 -16.18 -41.23
CA ASP A 914 2.71 -15.97 -42.66
C ASP A 914 1.47 -16.57 -43.36
N GLY A 915 0.51 -15.71 -43.66
CA GLY A 915 -0.77 -16.11 -44.27
C GLY A 915 -0.63 -16.65 -45.69
N GLU A 916 0.37 -16.21 -46.46
CA GLU A 916 0.63 -16.71 -47.82
C GLU A 916 1.20 -18.12 -47.80
N LYS A 917 2.07 -18.42 -46.82
CA LYS A 917 2.64 -19.76 -46.64
C LYS A 917 1.79 -20.68 -45.76
N ALA A 918 0.64 -20.21 -45.27
CA ALA A 918 -0.21 -20.96 -44.34
C ALA A 918 0.58 -21.52 -43.15
N SER A 919 1.47 -20.71 -42.56
CA SER A 919 2.40 -21.15 -41.51
C SER A 919 2.39 -20.23 -40.29
N VAL A 920 2.52 -20.83 -39.12
CA VAL A 920 2.62 -20.18 -37.81
C VAL A 920 3.91 -20.69 -37.15
N ARG A 921 4.80 -19.77 -36.80
CA ARG A 921 6.05 -20.10 -36.09
C ARG A 921 6.02 -19.50 -34.70
N LEU A 922 6.38 -20.32 -33.72
CA LEU A 922 6.32 -19.99 -32.31
C LEU A 922 7.71 -20.04 -31.67
N LYS A 923 7.97 -19.15 -30.73
CA LYS A 923 9.14 -19.21 -29.85
C LYS A 923 8.68 -19.07 -28.40
N ASP A 924 9.04 -20.03 -27.56
CA ASP A 924 8.78 -19.96 -26.13
C ASP A 924 9.60 -18.81 -25.52
N ILE A 925 8.89 -17.86 -24.91
CA ILE A 925 9.47 -16.71 -24.23
C ILE A 925 9.23 -16.75 -22.74
N THR A 926 8.61 -17.80 -22.19
CA THR A 926 8.09 -17.88 -20.82
C THR A 926 9.10 -17.43 -19.77
N HIS A 927 10.28 -18.03 -19.79
CA HIS A 927 11.37 -17.71 -18.86
C HIS A 927 12.24 -16.53 -19.31
N SER A 928 12.01 -16.00 -20.51
CA SER A 928 12.77 -14.90 -21.11
C SER A 928 12.08 -13.54 -20.97
N ILE A 929 10.78 -13.47 -20.64
CA ILE A 929 10.02 -12.21 -20.51
C ILE A 929 10.73 -11.22 -19.57
N GLY A 930 11.30 -11.71 -18.47
CA GLY A 930 12.05 -10.91 -17.51
C GLY A 930 13.17 -10.08 -18.16
N ALA A 931 13.87 -10.64 -19.16
CA ALA A 931 14.96 -9.99 -19.87
C ALA A 931 14.54 -9.26 -21.15
N LEU A 932 13.43 -9.68 -21.77
CA LEU A 932 12.94 -9.12 -23.04
C LEU A 932 12.24 -7.77 -22.88
N LEU A 933 11.76 -7.45 -21.68
CA LEU A 933 10.98 -6.25 -21.40
C LEU A 933 11.60 -5.41 -20.30
N ASN A 934 11.33 -4.11 -20.34
CA ASN A 934 11.65 -3.22 -19.23
C ASN A 934 10.56 -3.37 -18.16
N TRP A 935 10.96 -3.52 -16.90
CA TRP A 935 10.06 -3.68 -15.77
C TRP A 935 10.17 -2.48 -14.84
N ARG A 936 9.04 -2.04 -14.30
CA ARG A 936 8.95 -0.95 -13.31
C ARG A 936 8.09 -1.39 -12.14
N GLU A 937 8.51 -1.03 -10.93
CA GLU A 937 7.70 -1.24 -9.73
C GLU A 937 6.48 -0.32 -9.79
N VAL A 938 5.31 -0.85 -9.46
CA VAL A 938 4.07 -0.07 -9.52
C VAL A 938 3.92 0.77 -8.25
N PHE A 939 4.15 0.20 -7.06
CA PHE A 939 4.03 0.90 -5.76
C PHE A 939 4.90 0.28 -4.65
N PHE A 940 5.26 1.10 -3.65
CA PHE A 940 5.95 0.65 -2.43
C PHE A 940 4.97 0.14 -1.36
N ALA A 941 5.35 -0.93 -0.64
CA ALA A 941 4.60 -1.39 0.53
C ALA A 941 4.49 -0.28 1.59
N GLY A 942 3.25 0.13 1.93
CA GLY A 942 2.96 1.10 3.01
C GLY A 942 2.40 2.46 2.60
N GLN A 943 2.17 2.72 1.30
CA GLN A 943 1.47 3.94 0.86
C GLN A 943 -0.06 3.86 1.11
N PRO A 944 -0.76 4.99 1.34
CA PRO A 944 -2.23 5.01 1.51
C PRO A 944 -3.00 4.66 0.23
N ARG A 945 -4.17 4.01 0.38
CA ARG A 945 -5.01 3.54 -0.75
C ARG A 945 -5.35 4.61 -1.79
N GLU A 946 -5.58 5.82 -1.29
CA GLU A 946 -6.00 7.00 -2.07
C GLU A 946 -4.84 7.65 -2.84
N GLU A 947 -3.59 7.43 -2.39
CA GLU A 947 -2.39 7.91 -3.08
C GLU A 947 -1.98 6.99 -4.25
N PHE A 948 -2.61 5.82 -4.41
CA PHE A 948 -2.30 4.85 -5.48
C PHE A 948 -3.02 5.14 -6.82
N LEU A 949 -4.23 5.69 -6.79
CA LEU A 949 -5.06 5.82 -7.99
C LEU A 949 -4.45 6.82 -8.99
N VAL A 950 -3.98 7.97 -8.51
CA VAL A 950 -3.45 9.06 -9.36
C VAL A 950 -2.09 8.76 -10.01
N PRO A 951 -1.14 8.06 -9.36
CA PRO A 951 0.08 7.60 -10.02
C PRO A 951 -0.14 6.41 -10.96
N LEU A 952 -1.14 5.55 -10.73
CA LEU A 952 -1.51 4.51 -11.71
C LEU A 952 -2.05 5.15 -12.99
N GLU A 953 -2.90 6.18 -12.85
CA GLU A 953 -3.36 7.05 -13.95
C GLU A 953 -2.15 7.61 -14.72
N LYS A 954 -1.17 8.18 -14.01
CA LYS A 954 0.06 8.75 -14.62
C LYS A 954 1.06 7.73 -15.18
N LEU A 955 1.18 6.53 -14.59
CA LEU A 955 2.02 5.46 -15.13
C LEU A 955 1.47 4.96 -16.47
N LEU A 956 0.15 5.11 -16.66
CA LEU A 956 -0.61 4.76 -17.85
C LEU A 956 -0.88 5.97 -18.76
N ASP A 957 -0.54 7.21 -18.35
CA ASP A 957 -0.58 8.49 -19.11
C ASP A 957 0.40 8.54 -20.30
N GLY A 958 0.28 7.54 -21.16
CA GLY A 958 0.27 7.76 -22.60
C GLY A 958 -1.12 7.51 -23.22
N VAL A 959 -2.13 7.05 -22.48
CA VAL A 959 -3.51 6.81 -22.96
C VAL A 959 -4.49 6.87 -21.78
N ASP A 960 -5.65 7.52 -21.97
CA ASP A 960 -6.83 7.51 -21.08
C ASP A 960 -7.21 6.08 -20.64
N VAL A 961 -6.67 5.53 -19.56
CA VAL A 961 -7.00 4.14 -19.16
C VAL A 961 -7.89 4.05 -17.92
N VAL A 962 -7.95 5.05 -17.04
CA VAL A 962 -8.77 4.93 -15.81
C VAL A 962 -10.23 5.33 -16.01
N GLN A 963 -10.51 6.38 -16.79
CA GLN A 963 -11.87 6.63 -17.28
C GLN A 963 -12.32 5.53 -18.25
N GLU A 964 -11.36 4.88 -18.91
CA GLU A 964 -11.62 3.72 -19.76
C GLU A 964 -11.85 2.44 -18.91
N MET A 965 -11.13 2.15 -17.85
CA MET A 965 -11.28 0.89 -17.11
C MET A 965 -12.41 0.89 -16.06
N CYS A 966 -12.94 2.06 -15.68
CA CYS A 966 -13.91 2.18 -14.58
C CYS A 966 -15.39 2.33 -14.99
N ASP A 967 -15.71 2.42 -16.29
CA ASP A 967 -17.10 2.50 -16.80
C ASP A 967 -17.63 1.14 -17.30
N GLY A 968 -17.66 0.12 -16.43
CA GLY A 968 -18.20 -1.22 -16.72
C GLY A 968 -18.87 -1.87 -15.53
#